data_AF-H6R960-F1
#
_entry.id   AF-H6R960-F1
#
_cell.length_a   1.000
_cell.length_b   1.000
_cell.length_c   1.000
_cell.angle_alpha   90.00
_cell.angle_beta   90.00
_cell.angle_gamma   90.00
#
_symmetry.space_group_name_H-M   'P 1'
#
loop_
_entity.id
_entity.type
_entity.pdbx_description
1 polymer ?
#
loop_
_entity_poly.entity_id
_entity_poly.type
_entity_poly.pdbx_seq_one_letter_code
_entity_poly.pdbx_strand_id
1 'polypeptide(L)'
;MKPPESPGGFTSALIREIAKLDIGLDDDGMRWVRWACLHRSYLYESMPDGPVSAEALDVLASLGWGWMRTALLDRVKAQRGDFTSNVEVSAALAAHSQARSALGAWVAANNLGFFGKGEAALLAGGSNSRAPETVAMQILGALSIVTASQRPADELLELVSFEPRSPEPDWHTLLDSHTKRPPTYTRRESGPDHNKQFTVTVEVNGRSAEATAGSSKAARAQAARAYVLRYLPAIVPAKPTVAGPNKSTLPMPYRANLPQHAVAREWAQKAFEVADAGLISQALTHRSWVHEHPRVVAEARQNDYGALATEGSEALTHLVRHHCALRAFDTTFRLPPETVASPSVADETVAKLFDTMPLATGVLRSSGTALTPSIKSDVAQSLIGAAWRANGDLLMERQPAFLARWLASFTPQVDPTTQLQEYCAKVKAEFHVDFEQQGRDHEKKFRATVTLRVAGQPEWRGDWKSSKVQAKHCAADGVLQVLFGEHTEPSPTVDALLRGMFLAELGAVDPHRTNSVKALASGQLAVDLLAAGAYDDFARWAQARSRLLPSNASIVAGRLELFYESVLKQRRRDAVKHWVIQNLSTATSEVLDVEPRILDWCNGVQPARLALLETLLTTAAEADPWQAVLDYVEAAARTLALETHADLEIERRNDASGHSVAMRLPGSTFSNALGPIVDAVDSIVGTGSWARMADMVVLTIPSAPPTTDPLVQCGIEAVRRAWQDPWLNEVRDGLNELLRALDGADDQTTRPPAAQLAAIVAAEQALLDRLRLRDSQTGTSTIESQLPRGSSLST
;
A
#
# COMPACT_ATOMS: atom_id res chain seq x y z
N MET A 1 6.34 23.71 6.64
CA MET A 1 6.22 24.13 5.23
C MET A 1 4.82 24.68 4.98
N LYS A 2 4.69 25.92 4.49
CA LYS A 2 3.41 26.50 4.05
C LYS A 2 2.93 25.81 2.76
N PRO A 3 1.64 25.49 2.58
CA PRO A 3 1.13 24.98 1.31
C PRO A 3 1.17 26.07 0.23
N PRO A 4 1.31 25.72 -1.06
CA PRO A 4 1.41 26.70 -2.14
C PRO A 4 0.09 27.45 -2.34
N GLU A 5 0.20 28.75 -2.63
CA GLU A 5 -0.92 29.58 -3.04
C GLU A 5 -1.56 29.03 -4.31
N SER A 6 -2.81 28.61 -4.21
CA SER A 6 -3.67 28.28 -5.35
C SER A 6 -4.05 29.58 -6.07
N PRO A 7 -4.35 29.57 -7.38
CA PRO A 7 -4.99 30.72 -8.02
C PRO A 7 -6.26 31.04 -7.23
N GLY A 8 -6.35 32.25 -6.65
CA GLY A 8 -7.28 32.56 -5.54
C GLY A 8 -8.77 32.25 -5.76
N GLY A 9 -9.20 31.97 -7.00
CA GLY A 9 -10.55 31.48 -7.33
C GLY A 9 -10.86 30.05 -6.88
N PHE A 10 -9.91 29.10 -6.93
CA PHE A 10 -10.17 27.69 -6.60
C PHE A 10 -10.50 27.51 -5.12
N THR A 11 -9.64 28.03 -4.25
CA THR A 11 -9.78 27.93 -2.80
C THR A 11 -11.11 28.53 -2.35
N SER A 12 -11.55 29.60 -3.01
CA SER A 12 -12.86 30.22 -2.75
C SER A 12 -14.05 29.35 -3.18
N ALA A 13 -13.94 28.59 -4.27
CA ALA A 13 -14.99 27.69 -4.75
C ALA A 13 -15.14 26.46 -3.85
N LEU A 14 -14.02 25.81 -3.50
CA LEU A 14 -14.02 24.66 -2.60
C LEU A 14 -14.61 25.04 -1.24
N ILE A 15 -14.15 26.13 -0.62
CA ILE A 15 -14.66 26.58 0.68
C ILE A 15 -16.17 26.83 0.61
N ARG A 16 -16.65 27.47 -0.46
CA ARG A 16 -18.09 27.73 -0.63
C ARG A 16 -18.90 26.45 -0.75
N GLU A 17 -18.45 25.47 -1.53
CA GLU A 17 -19.20 24.22 -1.69
C GLU A 17 -19.19 23.37 -0.42
N ILE A 18 -18.06 23.30 0.30
CA ILE A 18 -17.97 22.59 1.57
C ILE A 18 -18.81 23.25 2.67
N ALA A 19 -18.90 24.58 2.68
CA ALA A 19 -19.75 25.30 3.63
C ALA A 19 -21.25 24.97 3.49
N LYS A 20 -21.71 24.52 2.31
CA LYS A 20 -23.10 24.08 2.11
C LYS A 20 -23.46 22.79 2.84
N LEU A 21 -22.46 21.99 3.21
CA LEU A 21 -22.65 20.71 3.89
C LEU A 21 -22.90 20.88 5.39
N ASP A 22 -22.65 22.08 5.96
CA ASP A 22 -22.74 22.35 7.40
C ASP A 22 -21.91 21.35 8.25
N ILE A 23 -20.76 20.93 7.72
CA ILE A 23 -19.78 20.09 8.40
C ILE A 23 -18.74 21.02 9.02
N GLY A 24 -18.70 21.11 10.35
CA GLY A 24 -17.72 21.92 11.06
C GLY A 24 -16.30 21.38 10.88
N LEU A 25 -15.57 21.91 9.91
CA LEU A 25 -14.17 21.57 9.64
C LEU A 25 -13.24 22.64 10.22
N ASP A 26 -12.19 22.20 10.91
CA ASP A 26 -11.05 23.05 11.27
C ASP A 26 -10.06 23.18 10.09
N ASP A 27 -8.97 23.92 10.32
CA ASP A 27 -7.96 24.17 9.28
C ASP A 27 -7.29 22.89 8.78
N ASP A 28 -7.13 21.90 9.65
CA ASP A 28 -6.55 20.60 9.30
C ASP A 28 -7.54 19.75 8.51
N GLY A 29 -8.81 19.70 8.89
CA GLY A 29 -9.87 19.07 8.10
C GLY A 29 -10.00 19.69 6.70
N MET A 30 -9.92 21.02 6.60
CA MET A 30 -9.90 21.71 5.31
C MET A 30 -8.64 21.38 4.48
N ARG A 31 -7.50 21.10 5.14
CA ARG A 31 -6.28 20.64 4.46
C ARG A 31 -6.49 19.27 3.79
N TRP A 32 -7.11 18.32 4.49
CA TRP A 32 -7.46 17.01 3.92
C TRP A 32 -8.33 17.13 2.67
N VAL A 33 -9.37 17.95 2.73
CA VAL A 33 -10.26 18.19 1.58
C VAL A 33 -9.49 18.81 0.41
N ARG A 34 -8.57 19.75 0.64
CA ARG A 34 -7.74 20.33 -0.42
C ARG A 34 -6.82 19.29 -1.08
N TRP A 35 -6.23 18.37 -0.32
CA TRP A 35 -5.43 17.28 -0.90
C TRP A 35 -6.29 16.30 -1.68
N ALA A 36 -7.49 16.00 -1.20
CA ALA A 36 -8.46 15.14 -1.86
C ALA A 36 -8.97 15.70 -3.20
N CYS A 37 -8.76 16.99 -3.49
CA CYS A 37 -9.03 17.58 -4.80
C CYS A 37 -7.98 17.24 -5.86
N LEU A 38 -6.83 16.67 -5.48
CA LEU A 38 -5.75 16.32 -6.41
C LEU A 38 -6.04 14.96 -7.05
N HIS A 39 -5.89 14.86 -8.37
CA HIS A 39 -5.91 13.56 -9.05
C HIS A 39 -4.48 13.01 -9.22
N ARG A 40 -4.32 11.68 -9.24
CA ARG A 40 -3.01 11.03 -9.41
C ARG A 40 -2.24 11.50 -10.65
N SER A 41 -2.93 11.82 -11.74
CA SER A 41 -2.28 12.34 -12.96
C SER A 41 -1.68 13.72 -12.73
N TYR A 42 -2.30 14.55 -11.89
CA TYR A 42 -1.76 15.85 -11.52
C TYR A 42 -0.56 15.72 -10.58
N LEU A 43 -0.62 14.81 -9.60
CA LEU A 43 0.52 14.54 -8.71
C LEU A 43 1.77 14.14 -9.51
N TYR A 44 1.66 13.13 -10.37
CA TYR A 44 2.81 12.68 -11.14
C TYR A 44 3.36 13.72 -12.11
N GLU A 45 2.51 14.56 -12.70
CA GLU A 45 2.93 15.55 -13.69
C GLU A 45 3.47 16.84 -13.05
N SER A 46 2.81 17.33 -11.99
CA SER A 46 3.01 18.69 -11.47
C SER A 46 3.53 18.74 -10.04
N MET A 47 3.38 17.66 -9.25
CA MET A 47 3.84 17.62 -7.86
C MET A 47 4.39 16.23 -7.47
N PRO A 48 5.46 15.73 -8.15
CA PRO A 48 6.05 14.44 -7.82
C PRO A 48 6.57 14.40 -6.37
N ASP A 49 7.02 15.55 -5.86
CA ASP A 49 7.42 15.75 -4.47
C ASP A 49 6.35 16.46 -3.62
N GLY A 50 5.07 16.27 -3.94
CA GLY A 50 3.95 16.84 -3.19
C GLY A 50 3.77 16.26 -1.78
N PRO A 51 3.03 16.94 -0.87
CA PRO A 51 2.87 16.51 0.51
C PRO A 51 2.03 15.22 0.69
N VAL A 52 1.35 14.76 -0.36
CA VAL A 52 0.48 13.58 -0.37
C VAL A 52 0.85 12.67 -1.55
N SER A 53 0.87 11.35 -1.35
CA SER A 53 1.12 10.39 -2.43
C SER A 53 -0.15 10.00 -3.18
N ALA A 54 -0.03 9.37 -4.35
CA ALA A 54 -1.19 8.87 -5.09
C ALA A 54 -1.92 7.76 -4.31
N GLU A 55 -1.16 6.96 -3.57
CA GLU A 55 -1.65 5.86 -2.74
C GLU A 55 -2.50 6.39 -1.57
N ALA A 56 -2.11 7.51 -0.96
CA ALA A 56 -2.94 8.22 0.02
C ALA A 56 -4.29 8.64 -0.56
N LEU A 57 -4.31 9.15 -1.79
CA LEU A 57 -5.56 9.52 -2.45
C LEU A 57 -6.41 8.29 -2.80
N ASP A 58 -5.79 7.16 -3.16
CA ASP A 58 -6.51 5.91 -3.42
C ASP A 58 -7.15 5.35 -2.12
N VAL A 59 -6.46 5.45 -0.98
CA VAL A 59 -7.01 5.11 0.35
C VAL A 59 -8.24 6.00 0.66
N LEU A 60 -8.14 7.31 0.45
CA LEU A 60 -9.26 8.23 0.65
C LEU A 60 -10.45 7.91 -0.27
N ALA A 61 -10.19 7.64 -1.55
CA ALA A 61 -11.23 7.26 -2.50
C ALA A 61 -11.96 5.97 -2.08
N SER A 62 -11.21 4.97 -1.61
CA SER A 62 -11.74 3.70 -1.11
C SER A 62 -12.59 3.89 0.15
N LEU A 63 -12.15 4.76 1.07
CA LEU A 63 -12.90 5.11 2.27
C LEU A 63 -14.23 5.80 1.91
N GLY A 64 -14.20 6.80 1.03
CA GLY A 64 -15.40 7.50 0.57
C GLY A 64 -16.36 6.57 -0.17
N TRP A 65 -15.85 5.60 -0.94
CA TRP A 65 -16.67 4.57 -1.56
C TRP A 65 -17.42 3.71 -0.54
N GLY A 66 -16.77 3.37 0.58
CA GLY A 66 -17.40 2.64 1.68
C GLY A 66 -18.56 3.40 2.31
N TRP A 67 -18.33 4.64 2.74
CA TRP A 67 -19.36 5.50 3.34
C TRP A 67 -20.53 5.79 2.40
N MET A 68 -20.25 6.00 1.11
CA MET A 68 -21.31 6.18 0.11
C MET A 68 -22.24 4.97 0.04
N ARG A 69 -21.71 3.75 0.17
CA ARG A 69 -22.52 2.52 0.10
C ARG A 69 -23.39 2.32 1.32
N THR A 70 -22.88 2.59 2.52
CA THR A 70 -23.68 2.49 3.76
C THR A 70 -24.81 3.53 3.74
N ALA A 71 -24.51 4.78 3.38
CA ALA A 71 -25.51 5.84 3.22
C ALA A 71 -26.61 5.48 2.20
N LEU A 72 -26.24 4.87 1.07
CA LEU A 72 -27.22 4.43 0.07
C LEU A 72 -28.15 3.33 0.58
N LEU A 73 -27.66 2.40 1.40
CA LEU A 73 -28.51 1.37 2.01
C LEU A 73 -29.55 2.00 2.93
N ASP A 74 -29.14 2.93 3.79
CA ASP A 74 -30.05 3.61 4.72
C ASP A 74 -31.05 4.50 3.98
N ARG A 75 -30.62 5.23 2.95
CA ARG A 75 -31.50 6.05 2.11
C ARG A 75 -32.55 5.21 1.38
N VAL A 76 -32.16 4.05 0.84
CA VAL A 76 -33.12 3.13 0.19
C VAL A 76 -34.08 2.53 1.21
N LYS A 77 -33.62 2.16 2.40
CA LYS A 77 -34.48 1.67 3.49
C LYS A 77 -35.47 2.73 3.95
N ALA A 78 -35.04 3.98 4.10
CA ALA A 78 -35.92 5.09 4.46
C ALA A 78 -37.02 5.31 3.41
N GLN A 79 -36.70 5.13 2.12
CA GLN A 79 -37.66 5.29 1.03
C GLN A 79 -38.60 4.09 0.85
N ARG A 80 -38.11 2.85 1.03
CA ARG A 80 -38.79 1.62 0.57
C ARG A 80 -39.13 0.63 1.69
N GLY A 81 -38.65 0.85 2.90
CA GLY A 81 -38.72 -0.10 4.02
C GLY A 81 -37.54 -1.07 4.06
N ASP A 82 -37.58 -1.97 5.03
CA ASP A 82 -36.51 -2.95 5.28
C ASP A 82 -36.33 -3.93 4.11
N PHE A 83 -35.07 -4.33 3.89
CA PHE A 83 -34.74 -5.40 2.94
C PHE A 83 -35.17 -6.77 3.49
N THR A 84 -35.75 -7.58 2.61
CA THR A 84 -36.21 -8.94 2.90
C THR A 84 -35.29 -10.03 2.35
N SER A 85 -34.38 -9.67 1.43
CA SER A 85 -33.42 -10.61 0.83
C SER A 85 -32.09 -9.94 0.49
N ASN A 86 -31.03 -10.73 0.37
CA ASN A 86 -29.73 -10.29 -0.12
C ASN A 86 -29.76 -9.71 -1.55
N VAL A 87 -30.71 -10.15 -2.39
CA VAL A 87 -30.92 -9.64 -3.75
C VAL A 87 -31.37 -8.17 -3.71
N GLU A 88 -32.28 -7.82 -2.80
CA GLU A 88 -32.73 -6.42 -2.62
C GLU A 88 -31.60 -5.51 -2.14
N VAL A 89 -30.78 -5.98 -1.18
CA VAL A 89 -29.58 -5.26 -0.71
C VAL A 89 -28.60 -5.02 -1.87
N SER A 90 -28.31 -6.07 -2.65
CA SER A 90 -27.41 -5.97 -3.80
C SER A 90 -27.95 -5.01 -4.87
N ALA A 91 -29.26 -5.01 -5.10
CA ALA A 91 -29.92 -4.13 -6.05
C ALA A 91 -29.90 -2.67 -5.59
N ALA A 92 -30.05 -2.41 -4.28
CA ALA A 92 -29.87 -1.08 -3.70
C ALA A 92 -28.42 -0.60 -3.87
N LEU A 93 -27.45 -1.46 -3.54
CA LEU A 93 -26.03 -1.14 -3.69
C LEU A 93 -25.66 -0.84 -5.14
N ALA A 94 -26.29 -1.44 -6.15
CA ALA A 94 -26.02 -1.14 -7.56
C ALA A 94 -26.23 0.35 -7.92
N ALA A 95 -27.08 1.07 -7.18
CA ALA A 95 -27.30 2.51 -7.35
C ALA A 95 -26.04 3.37 -7.07
N HIS A 96 -25.01 2.82 -6.41
CA HIS A 96 -23.76 3.53 -6.11
C HIS A 96 -23.08 4.11 -7.35
N SER A 97 -23.18 3.43 -8.49
CA SER A 97 -22.64 3.93 -9.76
C SER A 97 -23.26 5.26 -10.18
N GLN A 98 -24.58 5.40 -10.01
CA GLN A 98 -25.32 6.61 -10.35
C GLN A 98 -24.99 7.74 -9.38
N ALA A 99 -24.89 7.43 -8.09
CA ALA A 99 -24.48 8.40 -7.07
C ALA A 99 -23.07 8.95 -7.33
N ARG A 100 -22.11 8.08 -7.66
CA ARG A 100 -20.74 8.49 -8.02
C ARG A 100 -20.71 9.38 -9.25
N SER A 101 -21.46 9.05 -10.29
CA SER A 101 -21.53 9.88 -11.49
C SER A 101 -22.16 11.25 -11.20
N ALA A 102 -23.20 11.31 -10.35
CA ALA A 102 -23.80 12.59 -9.92
C ALA A 102 -22.81 13.45 -9.14
N LEU A 103 -22.05 12.86 -8.21
CA LEU A 103 -21.03 13.57 -7.45
C LEU A 103 -19.81 13.95 -8.30
N GLY A 104 -19.43 13.12 -9.27
CA GLY A 104 -18.40 13.46 -10.26
C GLY A 104 -18.82 14.65 -11.13
N ALA A 105 -20.09 14.72 -11.53
CA ALA A 105 -20.64 15.87 -12.22
C ALA A 105 -20.63 17.14 -11.34
N TRP A 106 -20.90 17.01 -10.04
CA TRP A 106 -20.75 18.11 -9.08
C TRP A 106 -19.30 18.61 -8.97
N VAL A 107 -18.31 17.71 -8.90
CA VAL A 107 -16.88 18.06 -8.91
C VAL A 107 -16.51 18.83 -10.18
N ALA A 108 -16.95 18.33 -11.34
CA ALA A 108 -16.66 18.95 -12.63
C ALA A 108 -17.32 20.33 -12.76
N ALA A 109 -18.62 20.45 -12.44
CA ALA A 109 -19.38 21.69 -12.57
C ALA A 109 -18.83 22.82 -11.68
N ASN A 110 -18.23 22.47 -10.55
CA ASN A 110 -17.66 23.43 -9.60
C ASN A 110 -16.14 23.58 -9.71
N ASN A 111 -15.49 22.94 -10.70
CA ASN A 111 -14.04 22.94 -10.90
C ASN A 111 -13.25 22.56 -9.64
N LEU A 112 -13.69 21.50 -8.94
CA LEU A 112 -13.10 21.10 -7.66
C LEU A 112 -11.88 20.18 -7.79
N GLY A 113 -11.59 19.65 -8.97
CA GLY A 113 -10.49 18.70 -9.19
C GLY A 113 -9.29 19.29 -9.94
N PHE A 114 -8.07 18.90 -9.53
CA PHE A 114 -6.83 19.15 -10.28
C PHE A 114 -6.42 17.90 -11.07
N PHE A 115 -6.28 18.05 -12.37
CA PHE A 115 -5.96 16.97 -13.29
C PHE A 115 -4.69 17.30 -14.09
N GLY A 116 -3.86 16.29 -14.41
CA GLY A 116 -2.75 16.46 -15.35
C GLY A 116 -3.25 16.89 -16.74
N LYS A 117 -2.38 17.49 -17.57
CA LYS A 117 -2.76 18.12 -18.85
C LYS A 117 -3.50 17.17 -19.78
N GLY A 118 -3.06 15.91 -19.87
CA GLY A 118 -3.72 14.90 -20.69
C GLY A 118 -5.13 14.57 -20.21
N GLU A 119 -5.31 14.42 -18.90
CA GLU A 119 -6.60 14.14 -18.27
C GLU A 119 -7.55 15.34 -18.37
N ALA A 120 -7.03 16.54 -18.15
CA ALA A 120 -7.76 17.79 -18.31
C ALA A 120 -8.24 17.98 -19.77
N ALA A 121 -7.39 17.65 -20.76
CA ALA A 121 -7.76 17.71 -22.17
C ALA A 121 -8.87 16.71 -22.52
N LEU A 122 -8.84 15.50 -21.96
CA LEU A 122 -9.91 14.51 -22.14
C LEU A 122 -11.24 15.01 -21.57
N LEU A 123 -11.23 15.61 -20.37
CA LEU A 123 -12.42 16.17 -19.74
C LEU A 123 -12.98 17.35 -20.53
N ALA A 124 -12.12 18.27 -20.99
CA ALA A 124 -12.53 19.39 -21.84
C ALA A 124 -13.10 18.93 -23.19
N GLY A 125 -12.61 17.81 -23.72
CA GLY A 125 -13.11 17.17 -24.94
C GLY A 125 -14.42 16.38 -24.77
N GLY A 126 -15.03 16.38 -23.58
CA GLY A 126 -16.28 15.66 -23.31
C GLY A 126 -16.13 14.13 -23.19
N SER A 127 -14.92 13.63 -22.92
CA SER A 127 -14.67 12.21 -22.69
C SER A 127 -15.33 11.70 -21.40
N ASN A 128 -15.74 10.43 -21.39
CA ASN A 128 -16.29 9.74 -20.21
C ASN A 128 -15.19 9.33 -19.21
N SER A 129 -14.32 10.27 -18.81
CA SER A 129 -13.34 10.01 -17.76
C SER A 129 -14.02 9.83 -16.41
N ARG A 130 -13.54 8.87 -15.62
CA ARG A 130 -13.94 8.65 -14.23
C ARG A 130 -13.16 9.50 -13.23
N ALA A 131 -12.18 10.29 -13.67
CA ALA A 131 -11.34 11.08 -12.78
C ALA A 131 -12.14 12.01 -11.84
N PRO A 132 -13.22 12.70 -12.28
CA PRO A 132 -14.08 13.47 -11.38
C PRO A 132 -14.83 12.60 -10.36
N GLU A 133 -15.27 11.39 -10.74
CA GLU A 133 -15.89 10.44 -9.81
C GLU A 133 -14.89 10.01 -8.72
N THR A 134 -13.63 9.78 -9.11
CA THR A 134 -12.55 9.43 -8.16
C THR A 134 -12.31 10.58 -7.18
N VAL A 135 -12.15 11.81 -7.67
CA VAL A 135 -11.97 13.00 -6.81
C VAL A 135 -13.17 13.20 -5.88
N ALA A 136 -14.40 12.96 -6.34
CA ALA A 136 -15.58 13.02 -5.48
C ALA A 136 -15.51 12.02 -4.32
N MET A 137 -15.06 10.78 -4.58
CA MET A 137 -14.87 9.78 -3.53
C MET A 137 -13.71 10.13 -2.60
N GLN A 138 -12.65 10.76 -3.11
CA GLN A 138 -11.54 11.24 -2.28
C GLN A 138 -12.02 12.33 -1.32
N ILE A 139 -12.80 13.30 -1.81
CA ILE A 139 -13.37 14.38 -0.98
C ILE A 139 -14.27 13.78 0.10
N LEU A 140 -15.15 12.85 -0.26
CA LEU A 140 -15.98 12.15 0.72
C LEU A 140 -15.13 11.40 1.75
N GLY A 141 -14.10 10.67 1.31
CA GLY A 141 -13.17 9.99 2.22
C GLY A 141 -12.47 10.94 3.19
N ALA A 142 -12.02 12.10 2.70
CA ALA A 142 -11.39 13.13 3.51
C ALA A 142 -12.36 13.75 4.53
N LEU A 143 -13.60 14.02 4.14
CA LEU A 143 -14.62 14.50 5.06
C LEU A 143 -14.95 13.45 6.12
N SER A 144 -15.07 12.19 5.72
CA SER A 144 -15.44 11.12 6.64
C SER A 144 -14.32 10.65 7.55
N ILE A 145 -13.05 10.80 7.19
CA ILE A 145 -11.94 10.53 8.13
C ILE A 145 -11.86 11.62 9.21
N VAL A 146 -12.14 12.88 8.86
CA VAL A 146 -12.13 14.01 9.80
C VAL A 146 -13.33 13.97 10.74
N THR A 147 -14.50 13.59 10.23
CA THR A 147 -15.74 13.58 11.02
C THR A 147 -16.03 12.25 11.70
N ALA A 148 -15.36 11.16 11.29
CA ALA A 148 -15.66 9.78 11.70
C ALA A 148 -17.15 9.40 11.58
N SER A 149 -17.86 9.98 10.61
CA SER A 149 -19.32 9.88 10.50
C SER A 149 -19.81 9.59 9.07
N GLN A 150 -21.02 9.03 8.98
CA GLN A 150 -21.79 8.90 7.74
C GLN A 150 -22.33 10.23 7.23
N ARG A 151 -22.48 11.24 8.11
CA ARG A 151 -23.09 12.54 7.78
C ARG A 151 -22.56 13.17 6.48
N PRO A 152 -21.24 13.20 6.18
CA PRO A 152 -20.76 13.75 4.92
C PRO A 152 -21.31 13.07 3.67
N ALA A 153 -21.54 11.75 3.71
CA ALA A 153 -22.13 11.02 2.59
C ALA A 153 -23.60 11.42 2.40
N ASP A 154 -24.36 11.53 3.50
CA ASP A 154 -25.76 11.95 3.46
C ASP A 154 -25.90 13.38 2.93
N GLU A 155 -25.13 14.33 3.46
CA GLU A 155 -25.15 15.73 3.03
C GLU A 155 -24.73 15.90 1.56
N LEU A 156 -23.74 15.12 1.09
CA LEU A 156 -23.35 15.14 -0.31
C LEU A 156 -24.44 14.57 -1.22
N LEU A 157 -25.14 13.50 -0.80
CA LEU A 157 -26.27 12.95 -1.53
C LEU A 157 -27.45 13.94 -1.59
N GLU A 158 -27.70 14.69 -0.52
CA GLU A 158 -28.69 15.77 -0.50
C GLU A 158 -28.28 16.94 -1.40
N LEU A 159 -27.00 17.33 -1.38
CA LEU A 159 -26.46 18.42 -2.19
C LEU A 159 -26.68 18.19 -3.70
N VAL A 160 -26.56 16.93 -4.16
CA VAL A 160 -26.85 16.56 -5.55
C VAL A 160 -28.29 16.08 -5.76
N SER A 161 -29.14 16.19 -4.75
CA SER A 161 -30.54 15.76 -4.75
C SER A 161 -30.70 14.33 -5.27
N PHE A 162 -29.85 13.41 -4.80
CA PHE A 162 -29.80 12.06 -5.31
C PHE A 162 -30.99 11.23 -4.82
N GLU A 163 -31.73 10.70 -5.78
CA GLU A 163 -32.86 9.79 -5.60
C GLU A 163 -32.49 8.41 -6.19
N PRO A 164 -32.37 7.36 -5.35
CA PRO A 164 -32.06 6.03 -5.86
C PRO A 164 -33.21 5.51 -6.72
N ARG A 165 -32.94 5.27 -8.00
CA ARG A 165 -33.94 4.70 -8.92
C ARG A 165 -34.34 3.29 -8.49
N SER A 166 -35.57 2.89 -8.79
CA SER A 166 -35.99 1.50 -8.61
C SER A 166 -35.08 0.59 -9.46
N PRO A 167 -34.58 -0.53 -8.91
CA PRO A 167 -33.76 -1.45 -9.68
C PRO A 167 -34.63 -2.04 -10.79
N GLU A 168 -34.12 -2.08 -12.01
CA GLU A 168 -34.78 -2.86 -13.05
C GLU A 168 -34.57 -4.36 -12.79
N PRO A 169 -35.55 -5.23 -13.14
CA PRO A 169 -35.35 -6.67 -13.05
C PRO A 169 -34.21 -7.12 -13.97
N ASP A 170 -33.61 -8.27 -13.68
CA ASP A 170 -32.73 -8.93 -14.65
C ASP A 170 -33.57 -9.37 -15.86
N TRP A 171 -33.60 -8.50 -16.87
CA TRP A 171 -34.40 -8.70 -18.08
C TRP A 171 -34.05 -9.97 -18.84
N HIS A 172 -32.80 -10.44 -18.75
CA HIS A 172 -32.39 -11.69 -19.38
C HIS A 172 -33.02 -12.87 -18.66
N THR A 173 -32.83 -12.94 -17.34
CA THR A 173 -33.39 -14.01 -16.51
C THR A 173 -34.92 -14.00 -16.51
N LEU A 174 -35.54 -12.82 -16.51
CA LEU A 174 -36.99 -12.65 -16.63
C LEU A 174 -37.51 -13.14 -17.99
N LEU A 175 -36.83 -12.81 -19.09
CA LEU A 175 -37.21 -13.32 -20.40
C LEU A 175 -37.06 -14.84 -20.47
N ASP A 176 -35.92 -15.37 -20.01
CA ASP A 176 -35.59 -16.80 -20.08
C ASP A 176 -36.62 -17.64 -19.30
N SER A 177 -36.92 -17.24 -18.06
CA SER A 177 -37.89 -17.94 -17.19
C SER A 177 -39.34 -17.93 -17.71
N HIS A 178 -39.70 -16.98 -18.57
CA HIS A 178 -41.06 -16.84 -19.13
C HIS A 178 -41.18 -17.29 -20.59
N THR A 179 -40.15 -17.93 -21.15
CA THR A 179 -40.16 -18.43 -22.53
C THR A 179 -40.01 -19.95 -22.57
N LYS A 180 -40.84 -20.62 -23.38
CA LYS A 180 -40.79 -22.10 -23.53
C LYS A 180 -39.58 -22.59 -24.33
N ARG A 181 -39.03 -21.73 -25.19
CA ARG A 181 -37.81 -21.97 -25.97
C ARG A 181 -36.81 -20.90 -25.57
N PRO A 182 -35.53 -21.27 -25.35
CA PRO A 182 -34.54 -20.32 -24.90
C PRO A 182 -34.35 -19.21 -25.94
N PRO A 183 -34.17 -17.95 -25.52
CA PRO A 183 -33.88 -16.83 -26.40
C PRO A 183 -32.55 -17.01 -27.14
N THR A 184 -32.56 -16.75 -28.44
CA THR A 184 -31.34 -16.70 -29.28
C THR A 184 -30.81 -15.28 -29.29
N TYR A 185 -29.50 -15.10 -29.05
CA TYR A 185 -28.86 -13.80 -29.07
C TYR A 185 -27.82 -13.72 -30.19
N THR A 186 -27.95 -12.72 -31.07
CA THR A 186 -26.96 -12.40 -32.11
C THR A 186 -26.30 -11.08 -31.78
N ARG A 187 -24.98 -11.00 -31.96
CA ARG A 187 -24.16 -9.82 -31.58
C ARG A 187 -23.41 -9.28 -32.77
N ARG A 188 -23.39 -7.95 -32.89
CA ARG A 188 -22.55 -7.19 -33.83
C ARG A 188 -21.77 -6.12 -33.07
N GLU A 189 -20.59 -5.78 -33.57
CA GLU A 189 -19.70 -4.76 -32.99
C GLU A 189 -19.38 -3.69 -34.03
N SER A 190 -19.23 -2.44 -33.60
CA SER A 190 -18.81 -1.31 -34.46
C SER A 190 -18.09 -0.24 -33.65
N GLY A 191 -17.36 0.66 -34.33
CA GLY A 191 -16.63 1.76 -33.69
C GLY A 191 -15.15 1.46 -33.38
N PRO A 192 -14.36 2.49 -33.04
CA PRO A 192 -12.94 2.34 -32.71
C PRO A 192 -12.74 1.62 -31.38
N ASP A 193 -11.55 1.05 -31.15
CA ASP A 193 -11.28 0.23 -29.95
C ASP A 193 -11.57 0.94 -28.62
N HIS A 194 -11.34 2.26 -28.58
CA HIS A 194 -11.58 3.10 -27.41
C HIS A 194 -13.05 3.57 -27.26
N ASN A 195 -13.94 3.22 -28.19
CA ASN A 195 -15.36 3.56 -28.15
C ASN A 195 -16.23 2.52 -28.91
N LYS A 196 -16.05 1.24 -28.58
CA LYS A 196 -16.82 0.15 -29.21
C LYS A 196 -18.29 0.21 -28.81
N GLN A 197 -19.15 0.03 -29.81
CA GLN A 197 -20.58 -0.19 -29.64
C GLN A 197 -20.94 -1.63 -29.98
N PHE A 198 -21.73 -2.24 -29.12
CA PHE A 198 -22.24 -3.60 -29.27
C PHE A 198 -23.73 -3.53 -29.53
N THR A 199 -24.16 -4.10 -30.65
CA THR A 199 -25.58 -4.26 -30.98
C THR A 199 -25.94 -5.72 -30.75
N VAL A 200 -26.91 -5.97 -29.88
CA VAL A 200 -27.42 -7.32 -29.61
C VAL A 200 -28.87 -7.40 -30.05
N THR A 201 -29.17 -8.43 -30.85
CA THR A 201 -30.52 -8.82 -31.23
C THR A 201 -30.92 -10.04 -30.40
N VAL A 202 -32.06 -9.99 -29.74
CA VAL A 202 -32.69 -11.15 -29.09
C VAL A 202 -33.85 -11.64 -29.95
N GLU A 203 -33.94 -12.95 -30.16
CA GLU A 203 -35.01 -13.59 -30.92
C GLU A 203 -35.67 -14.71 -30.10
N VAL A 204 -36.99 -14.67 -30.00
CA VAL A 204 -37.82 -15.69 -29.35
C VAL A 204 -39.08 -15.88 -30.16
N ASN A 205 -39.41 -17.13 -30.51
CA ASN A 205 -40.63 -17.52 -31.23
C ASN A 205 -40.87 -16.69 -32.52
N GLY A 206 -39.81 -16.40 -33.29
CA GLY A 206 -39.88 -15.66 -34.56
C GLY A 206 -40.13 -14.15 -34.42
N ARG A 207 -40.02 -13.60 -33.20
CA ARG A 207 -40.03 -12.15 -32.94
C ARG A 207 -38.65 -11.75 -32.46
N SER A 208 -38.26 -10.50 -32.72
CA SER A 208 -36.97 -9.99 -32.28
C SER A 208 -37.03 -8.56 -31.75
N ALA A 209 -36.09 -8.24 -30.86
CA ALA A 209 -35.80 -6.88 -30.44
C ALA A 209 -34.28 -6.66 -30.46
N GLU A 210 -33.86 -5.44 -30.74
CA GLU A 210 -32.45 -5.07 -30.86
C GLU A 210 -32.15 -3.88 -29.95
N ALA A 211 -30.95 -3.87 -29.37
CA ALA A 211 -30.44 -2.73 -28.63
C ALA A 211 -28.93 -2.59 -28.80
N THR A 212 -28.44 -1.35 -28.68
CA THR A 212 -27.02 -1.01 -28.81
C THR A 212 -26.50 -0.36 -27.54
N ALA A 213 -25.35 -0.82 -27.03
CA ALA A 213 -24.71 -0.26 -25.85
C ALA A 213 -23.17 -0.40 -25.91
N GLY A 214 -22.45 0.32 -25.04
CA GLY A 214 -20.98 0.27 -24.93
C GLY A 214 -20.40 -1.04 -24.36
N SER A 215 -21.23 -2.03 -24.02
CA SER A 215 -20.76 -3.39 -23.70
C SER A 215 -21.75 -4.44 -24.20
N SER A 216 -21.23 -5.61 -24.56
CA SER A 216 -22.03 -6.77 -24.98
C SER A 216 -23.09 -7.16 -23.92
N LYS A 217 -22.70 -7.14 -22.64
CA LYS A 217 -23.59 -7.47 -21.52
C LYS A 217 -24.73 -6.46 -21.39
N ALA A 218 -24.42 -5.16 -21.48
CA ALA A 218 -25.44 -4.10 -21.41
C ALA A 218 -26.38 -4.14 -22.62
N ALA A 219 -25.84 -4.34 -23.83
CA ALA A 219 -26.63 -4.45 -25.05
C ALA A 219 -27.59 -5.65 -24.99
N ARG A 220 -27.13 -6.80 -24.48
CA ARG A 220 -27.99 -7.97 -24.24
C ARG A 220 -29.12 -7.68 -23.27
N ALA A 221 -28.82 -7.07 -22.13
CA ALA A 221 -29.83 -6.72 -21.13
C ALA A 221 -30.88 -5.75 -21.71
N GLN A 222 -30.45 -4.73 -22.48
CA GLN A 222 -31.35 -3.79 -23.13
C GLN A 222 -32.19 -4.42 -24.25
N ALA A 223 -31.63 -5.35 -25.02
CA ALA A 223 -32.37 -6.07 -26.05
C ALA A 223 -33.45 -6.97 -25.42
N ALA A 224 -33.11 -7.69 -24.35
CA ALA A 224 -34.06 -8.46 -23.56
C ALA A 224 -35.16 -7.57 -22.97
N ARG A 225 -34.79 -6.43 -22.38
CA ARG A 225 -35.74 -5.41 -21.88
C ARG A 225 -36.69 -4.94 -22.98
N ALA A 226 -36.16 -4.56 -24.14
CA ALA A 226 -36.95 -4.10 -25.28
C ALA A 226 -37.90 -5.20 -25.76
N TYR A 227 -37.45 -6.46 -25.79
CA TYR A 227 -38.31 -7.60 -26.13
C TYR A 227 -39.44 -7.77 -25.11
N VAL A 228 -39.12 -7.81 -23.82
CA VAL A 228 -40.11 -8.01 -22.75
C VAL A 228 -41.14 -6.89 -22.77
N LEU A 229 -40.72 -5.62 -22.79
CA LEU A 229 -41.65 -4.49 -22.81
C LEU A 229 -42.54 -4.46 -24.07
N ARG A 230 -42.01 -4.91 -25.21
CA ARG A 230 -42.74 -4.90 -26.48
C ARG A 230 -43.69 -6.08 -26.66
N TYR A 231 -43.29 -7.28 -26.24
CA TYR A 231 -43.98 -8.52 -26.58
C TYR A 231 -44.52 -9.28 -25.37
N LEU A 232 -44.01 -9.02 -24.17
CA LEU A 232 -44.42 -9.66 -22.92
C LEU A 232 -44.67 -8.62 -21.80
N PRO A 233 -45.40 -7.51 -22.04
CA PRO A 233 -45.54 -6.46 -21.03
C PRO A 233 -46.18 -6.95 -19.71
N ALA A 234 -46.95 -8.04 -19.76
CA ALA A 234 -47.60 -8.65 -18.59
C ALA A 234 -46.64 -9.35 -17.62
N ILE A 235 -45.40 -9.70 -18.05
CA ILE A 235 -44.41 -10.32 -17.15
C ILE A 235 -43.51 -9.30 -16.46
N VAL A 236 -43.65 -8.02 -16.82
CA VAL A 236 -42.93 -6.94 -16.15
C VAL A 236 -43.45 -6.86 -14.71
N PRO A 237 -42.57 -6.97 -13.69
CA PRO A 237 -42.98 -6.79 -12.31
C PRO A 237 -43.72 -5.46 -12.19
N ALA A 238 -44.92 -5.47 -11.60
CA ALA A 238 -45.62 -4.24 -11.33
C ALA A 238 -44.68 -3.30 -10.58
N LYS A 239 -44.53 -2.05 -11.04
CA LYS A 239 -43.78 -1.03 -10.32
C LYS A 239 -44.34 -1.05 -8.90
N PRO A 240 -43.52 -1.23 -7.84
CA PRO A 240 -44.03 -1.17 -6.48
C PRO A 240 -44.84 0.11 -6.41
N THR A 241 -46.16 -0.01 -6.23
CA THR A 241 -46.96 1.16 -5.88
C THR A 241 -46.27 1.70 -4.64
N VAL A 242 -46.10 3.02 -4.56
CA VAL A 242 -45.69 3.66 -3.31
C VAL A 242 -46.82 3.38 -2.32
N ALA A 243 -46.86 2.17 -1.78
CA ALA A 243 -47.54 1.88 -0.56
C ALA A 243 -46.85 2.82 0.42
N GLY A 244 -47.63 3.73 1.01
CA GLY A 244 -47.14 4.56 2.11
C GLY A 244 -46.38 3.68 3.10
N PRO A 245 -45.39 4.25 3.83
CA PRO A 245 -44.31 3.54 4.50
C PRO A 245 -44.81 2.20 5.00
N ASN A 246 -44.37 1.12 4.34
CA ASN A 246 -44.76 -0.24 4.67
C ASN A 246 -44.54 -0.35 6.18
N LYS A 247 -45.62 -0.45 6.97
CA LYS A 247 -45.51 -0.45 8.44
C LYS A 247 -44.57 -1.60 8.78
N SER A 248 -43.32 -1.27 9.11
CA SER A 248 -42.28 -2.24 9.42
C SER A 248 -42.84 -3.17 10.48
N THR A 249 -43.09 -4.42 10.10
CA THR A 249 -43.34 -5.46 11.08
C THR A 249 -41.97 -5.90 11.54
N LEU A 250 -41.39 -5.13 12.47
CA LEU A 250 -40.11 -5.44 13.09
C LEU A 250 -40.08 -6.93 13.48
N PRO A 251 -38.96 -7.63 13.22
CA PRO A 251 -38.80 -9.01 13.64
C PRO A 251 -39.02 -9.09 15.15
N MET A 252 -39.63 -10.17 15.62
CA MET A 252 -39.85 -10.44 17.03
C MET A 252 -39.01 -11.64 17.46
N PRO A 253 -38.56 -11.72 18.72
CA PRO A 253 -37.93 -12.92 19.22
C PRO A 253 -38.89 -14.12 19.15
N TYR A 254 -38.35 -15.31 18.91
CA TYR A 254 -39.13 -16.54 18.98
C TYR A 254 -39.79 -16.72 20.34
N ARG A 255 -41.09 -17.08 20.35
CA ARG A 255 -41.82 -17.49 21.56
C ARG A 255 -41.56 -18.94 21.95
N ALA A 256 -40.99 -19.73 21.04
CA ALA A 256 -40.63 -21.13 21.29
C ALA A 256 -39.53 -21.24 22.36
N ASN A 257 -39.57 -22.32 23.16
CA ASN A 257 -38.57 -22.57 24.20
C ASN A 257 -37.24 -23.00 23.58
N LEU A 258 -36.37 -22.03 23.30
CA LEU A 258 -35.04 -22.20 22.70
C LEU A 258 -33.96 -21.62 23.62
N PRO A 259 -33.59 -22.32 24.71
CA PRO A 259 -32.76 -21.74 25.78
C PRO A 259 -31.36 -21.34 25.31
N GLN A 260 -30.70 -22.16 24.49
CA GLN A 260 -29.37 -21.83 23.95
C GLN A 260 -29.41 -20.62 23.00
N HIS A 261 -30.49 -20.48 22.23
CA HIS A 261 -30.71 -19.31 21.36
C HIS A 261 -30.99 -18.05 22.18
N ALA A 262 -31.78 -18.15 23.24
CA ALA A 262 -32.07 -17.02 24.13
C ALA A 262 -30.79 -16.49 24.81
N VAL A 263 -29.93 -17.39 25.31
CA VAL A 263 -28.63 -17.02 25.90
C VAL A 263 -27.71 -16.33 24.88
N ALA A 264 -27.58 -16.91 23.69
CA ALA A 264 -26.76 -16.31 22.63
C ALA A 264 -27.29 -14.95 22.19
N ARG A 265 -28.62 -14.81 22.07
CA ARG A 265 -29.30 -13.54 21.75
C ARG A 265 -29.02 -12.49 22.82
N GLU A 266 -29.22 -12.81 24.10
CA GLU A 266 -28.97 -11.88 25.21
C GLU A 266 -27.50 -11.43 25.28
N TRP A 267 -26.58 -12.37 25.08
CA TRP A 267 -25.16 -12.04 24.98
C TRP A 267 -24.90 -11.08 23.82
N ALA A 268 -25.41 -11.37 22.63
CA ALA A 268 -25.20 -10.54 21.44
C ALA A 268 -25.85 -9.14 21.57
N GLN A 269 -27.05 -9.05 22.13
CA GLN A 269 -27.70 -7.76 22.43
C GLN A 269 -26.84 -6.90 23.34
N LYS A 270 -26.32 -7.48 24.42
CA LYS A 270 -25.45 -6.76 25.35
C LYS A 270 -24.11 -6.39 24.72
N ALA A 271 -23.51 -7.32 23.97
CA ALA A 271 -22.20 -7.14 23.38
C ALA A 271 -22.19 -6.04 22.30
N PHE A 272 -23.20 -6.01 21.44
CA PHE A 272 -23.33 -5.04 20.34
C PHE A 272 -24.23 -3.84 20.68
N GLU A 273 -24.71 -3.75 21.92
CA GLU A 273 -25.64 -2.70 22.39
C GLU A 273 -26.93 -2.58 21.55
N VAL A 274 -27.42 -3.71 21.04
CA VAL A 274 -28.65 -3.77 20.22
C VAL A 274 -29.86 -4.07 21.09
N ALA A 275 -30.72 -3.07 21.28
CA ALA A 275 -31.94 -3.22 22.07
C ALA A 275 -32.98 -4.16 21.42
N ASP A 276 -33.02 -4.21 20.08
CA ASP A 276 -33.97 -5.04 19.33
C ASP A 276 -33.59 -6.53 19.38
N ALA A 277 -34.24 -7.25 20.28
CA ALA A 277 -34.07 -8.70 20.45
C ALA A 277 -34.50 -9.50 19.21
N GLY A 278 -35.44 -9.00 18.42
CA GLY A 278 -35.91 -9.66 17.20
C GLY A 278 -34.88 -9.59 16.09
N LEU A 279 -34.18 -8.46 15.94
CA LEU A 279 -33.11 -8.28 14.97
C LEU A 279 -31.91 -9.20 15.26
N ILE A 280 -31.53 -9.32 16.53
CA ILE A 280 -30.49 -10.27 16.96
C ILE A 280 -30.95 -11.73 16.78
N SER A 281 -32.22 -12.02 17.05
CA SER A 281 -32.79 -13.35 16.80
C SER A 281 -32.73 -13.70 15.30
N GLN A 282 -32.99 -12.72 14.41
CA GLN A 282 -32.84 -12.89 12.97
C GLN A 282 -31.40 -13.21 12.58
N ALA A 283 -30.43 -12.41 13.05
CA ALA A 283 -29.01 -12.61 12.77
C ALA A 283 -28.51 -14.01 13.17
N LEU A 284 -29.06 -14.58 14.24
CA LEU A 284 -28.71 -15.91 14.73
C LEU A 284 -29.51 -17.06 14.08
N THR A 285 -30.30 -16.80 13.03
CA THR A 285 -31.18 -17.80 12.39
C THR A 285 -30.80 -18.07 10.95
N HIS A 286 -30.19 -19.24 10.70
CA HIS A 286 -29.81 -19.67 9.35
C HIS A 286 -31.02 -20.03 8.48
N ARG A 287 -30.93 -19.79 7.16
CA ARG A 287 -31.98 -20.09 6.17
C ARG A 287 -32.51 -21.53 6.22
N SER A 288 -31.67 -22.51 6.58
CA SER A 288 -32.12 -23.91 6.70
C SER A 288 -33.17 -24.09 7.80
N TRP A 289 -32.97 -23.43 8.95
CA TRP A 289 -33.95 -23.42 10.04
C TRP A 289 -35.26 -22.75 9.62
N VAL A 290 -35.15 -21.66 8.85
CA VAL A 290 -36.31 -20.92 8.33
C VAL A 290 -37.19 -21.80 7.45
N HIS A 291 -36.58 -22.57 6.55
CA HIS A 291 -37.30 -23.49 5.67
C HIS A 291 -37.96 -24.66 6.42
N GLU A 292 -37.36 -25.12 7.51
CA GLU A 292 -37.87 -26.24 8.31
C GLU A 292 -38.98 -25.80 9.28
N HIS A 293 -38.97 -24.55 9.75
CA HIS A 293 -39.90 -24.03 10.76
C HIS A 293 -40.77 -22.85 10.29
N PRO A 294 -41.44 -22.92 9.13
CA PRO A 294 -42.09 -21.76 8.51
C PRO A 294 -43.18 -21.12 9.38
N ARG A 295 -43.91 -21.90 10.19
CA ARG A 295 -44.94 -21.38 11.11
C ARG A 295 -44.34 -20.53 12.24
N VAL A 296 -43.30 -21.06 12.90
CA VAL A 296 -42.63 -20.38 14.01
C VAL A 296 -41.94 -19.10 13.54
N VAL A 297 -41.34 -19.13 12.35
CA VAL A 297 -40.76 -17.97 11.67
C VAL A 297 -41.83 -16.92 11.37
N ALA A 298 -42.96 -17.31 10.80
CA ALA A 298 -44.04 -16.37 10.46
C ALA A 298 -44.64 -15.71 11.70
N GLU A 299 -44.84 -16.45 12.79
CA GLU A 299 -45.31 -15.90 14.08
C GLU A 299 -44.34 -14.87 14.66
N ALA A 300 -43.04 -15.12 14.51
CA ALA A 300 -41.97 -14.24 14.95
C ALA A 300 -41.61 -13.14 13.91
N ARG A 301 -42.26 -13.12 12.74
CA ARG A 301 -41.98 -12.18 11.63
C ARG A 301 -40.50 -12.16 11.23
N GLN A 302 -39.85 -13.32 11.33
CA GLN A 302 -38.44 -13.47 11.03
C GLN A 302 -38.23 -13.60 9.52
N ASN A 303 -37.23 -12.90 8.98
CA ASN A 303 -36.81 -13.02 7.58
C ASN A 303 -35.50 -13.81 7.47
N ASP A 304 -35.07 -14.08 6.24
CA ASP A 304 -33.73 -14.63 6.00
C ASP A 304 -32.67 -13.66 6.56
N TYR A 305 -31.75 -14.18 7.39
CA TYR A 305 -30.60 -13.44 7.90
C TYR A 305 -29.65 -12.98 6.78
N GLY A 306 -29.76 -13.54 5.56
CA GLY A 306 -28.93 -13.17 4.41
C GLY A 306 -28.98 -11.68 4.03
N ALA A 307 -30.10 -10.99 4.25
CA ALA A 307 -30.17 -9.54 4.07
C ALA A 307 -29.25 -8.80 5.05
N LEU A 308 -29.36 -9.14 6.35
CA LEU A 308 -28.48 -8.60 7.41
C LEU A 308 -27.02 -8.97 7.20
N ALA A 309 -26.74 -10.19 6.75
CA ALA A 309 -25.37 -10.62 6.43
C ALA A 309 -24.78 -9.78 5.30
N THR A 310 -25.56 -9.48 4.25
CA THR A 310 -25.08 -8.65 3.13
C THR A 310 -24.83 -7.21 3.56
N GLU A 311 -25.74 -6.60 4.33
CA GLU A 311 -25.54 -5.26 4.91
C GLU A 311 -24.34 -5.22 5.85
N GLY A 312 -24.22 -6.23 6.71
CA GLY A 312 -23.13 -6.34 7.66
C GLY A 312 -21.78 -6.62 7.02
N SER A 313 -21.74 -7.29 5.87
CA SER A 313 -20.53 -7.44 5.06
C SER A 313 -20.02 -6.08 4.57
N GLU A 314 -20.93 -5.20 4.12
CA GLU A 314 -20.58 -3.83 3.73
C GLU A 314 -20.10 -3.00 4.92
N ALA A 315 -20.83 -3.05 6.04
CA ALA A 315 -20.46 -2.34 7.27
C ALA A 315 -19.11 -2.83 7.85
N LEU A 316 -18.86 -4.15 7.86
CA LEU A 316 -17.59 -4.71 8.30
C LEU A 316 -16.44 -4.34 7.37
N THR A 317 -16.64 -4.44 6.06
CA THR A 317 -15.64 -4.02 5.08
C THR A 317 -15.32 -2.54 5.24
N HIS A 318 -16.33 -1.74 5.55
CA HIS A 318 -16.16 -0.32 5.80
C HIS A 318 -15.39 -0.03 7.11
N LEU A 319 -15.71 -0.71 8.22
CA LEU A 319 -14.95 -0.67 9.47
C LEU A 319 -13.46 -1.00 9.26
N VAL A 320 -13.18 -2.04 8.47
CA VAL A 320 -11.81 -2.43 8.10
C VAL A 320 -11.10 -1.33 7.31
N ARG A 321 -11.76 -0.77 6.29
CA ARG A 321 -11.19 0.33 5.49
C ARG A 321 -10.87 1.56 6.35
N HIS A 322 -11.78 1.94 7.24
CA HIS A 322 -11.58 3.07 8.13
C HIS A 322 -10.40 2.83 9.07
N HIS A 323 -10.33 1.66 9.70
CA HIS A 323 -9.22 1.29 10.57
C HIS A 323 -7.87 1.28 9.83
N CYS A 324 -7.82 0.69 8.64
CA CYS A 324 -6.61 0.68 7.81
C CYS A 324 -6.19 2.09 7.36
N ALA A 325 -7.15 2.95 7.02
CA ALA A 325 -6.87 4.33 6.66
C ALA A 325 -6.27 5.12 7.84
N LEU A 326 -6.86 5.01 9.04
CA LEU A 326 -6.31 5.65 10.25
C LEU A 326 -4.87 5.18 10.52
N ARG A 327 -4.61 3.87 10.43
CA ARG A 327 -3.25 3.32 10.59
C ARG A 327 -2.27 3.82 9.54
N ALA A 328 -2.71 3.92 8.28
CA ALA A 328 -1.85 4.40 7.20
C ALA A 328 -1.45 5.88 7.40
N PHE A 329 -2.39 6.70 7.88
CA PHE A 329 -2.19 8.14 8.04
C PHE A 329 -1.65 8.59 9.41
N ASP A 330 -1.39 7.65 10.33
CA ASP A 330 -0.88 7.95 11.67
C ASP A 330 0.49 8.66 11.65
N THR A 331 1.30 8.40 10.62
CA THR A 331 2.70 8.88 10.56
C THR A 331 3.02 9.73 9.34
N THR A 332 2.41 9.46 8.17
CA THR A 332 2.76 10.15 6.92
C THR A 332 1.59 10.17 5.93
N PHE A 333 1.55 11.21 5.10
CA PHE A 333 0.65 11.31 3.95
C PHE A 333 1.31 10.85 2.64
N ARG A 334 2.59 10.47 2.70
CA ARG A 334 3.29 9.80 1.61
C ARG A 334 3.34 8.32 1.88
N LEU A 335 2.26 7.65 1.51
CA LEU A 335 2.14 6.21 1.67
C LEU A 335 3.00 5.48 0.63
N PRO A 336 3.64 4.37 1.01
CA PRO A 336 4.40 3.54 0.08
C PRO A 336 3.54 2.93 -1.04
N PRO A 337 4.10 2.63 -2.23
CA PRO A 337 3.39 2.00 -3.35
C PRO A 337 2.64 0.70 -3.01
N GLU A 338 3.15 -0.09 -2.06
CA GLU A 338 2.59 -1.35 -1.57
C GLU A 338 1.35 -1.16 -0.67
N THR A 339 0.92 0.07 -0.42
CA THR A 339 -0.23 0.35 0.44
C THR A 339 -1.53 -0.15 -0.18
N VAL A 340 -2.25 -0.98 0.57
CA VAL A 340 -3.54 -1.52 0.14
C VAL A 340 -4.67 -0.52 0.34
N ALA A 341 -5.05 0.20 -0.72
CA ALA A 341 -6.13 1.17 -0.67
C ALA A 341 -7.51 0.57 -0.37
N SER A 342 -7.82 -0.62 -0.91
CA SER A 342 -9.10 -1.31 -0.69
C SER A 342 -8.87 -2.70 -0.12
N PRO A 343 -8.66 -2.84 1.20
CA PRO A 343 -8.50 -4.14 1.85
C PRO A 343 -9.68 -5.07 1.56
N SER A 344 -9.38 -6.32 1.22
CA SER A 344 -10.38 -7.38 1.05
C SER A 344 -10.63 -8.09 2.39
N VAL A 345 -11.90 -8.33 2.73
CA VAL A 345 -12.29 -9.03 3.96
C VAL A 345 -12.78 -10.44 3.58
N ALA A 346 -11.90 -11.43 3.71
CA ALA A 346 -12.20 -12.82 3.34
C ALA A 346 -13.05 -13.54 4.41
N ASP A 347 -13.93 -14.45 3.96
CA ASP A 347 -14.84 -15.23 4.83
C ASP A 347 -14.10 -16.00 5.92
N GLU A 348 -12.91 -16.54 5.63
CA GLU A 348 -12.11 -17.26 6.61
C GLU A 348 -11.67 -16.36 7.77
N THR A 349 -11.42 -15.08 7.50
CA THR A 349 -11.02 -14.10 8.52
C THR A 349 -12.21 -13.70 9.39
N VAL A 350 -13.40 -13.59 8.78
CA VAL A 350 -14.65 -13.30 9.50
C VAL A 350 -15.15 -14.51 10.30
N ALA A 351 -14.95 -15.73 9.80
CA ALA A 351 -15.23 -16.95 10.54
C ALA A 351 -14.40 -17.04 11.84
N LYS A 352 -13.14 -16.57 11.81
CA LYS A 352 -12.31 -16.44 13.03
C LYS A 352 -12.85 -15.40 14.00
N LEU A 353 -13.44 -14.30 13.52
CA LEU A 353 -14.13 -13.33 14.37
C LEU A 353 -15.32 -13.99 15.08
N PHE A 354 -16.14 -14.77 14.36
CA PHE A 354 -17.23 -15.55 14.96
C PHE A 354 -16.73 -16.49 16.07
N ASP A 355 -15.60 -17.17 15.85
CA ASP A 355 -15.04 -18.13 16.82
C ASP A 355 -14.60 -17.48 18.13
N THR A 356 -14.44 -16.15 18.18
CA THR A 356 -14.20 -15.41 19.42
C THR A 356 -15.48 -15.15 20.24
N MET A 357 -16.66 -15.43 19.68
CA MET A 357 -17.96 -15.17 20.28
C MET A 357 -18.60 -16.47 20.83
N PRO A 358 -19.26 -16.45 22.00
CA PRO A 358 -19.90 -17.61 22.59
C PRO A 358 -21.29 -17.88 21.97
N LEU A 359 -21.36 -18.00 20.64
CA LEU A 359 -22.62 -18.04 19.89
C LEU A 359 -22.94 -19.40 19.25
N ALA A 360 -21.96 -20.29 19.09
CA ALA A 360 -22.05 -21.49 18.25
C ALA A 360 -23.25 -22.41 18.55
N THR A 361 -23.64 -22.50 19.82
CA THR A 361 -24.78 -23.31 20.31
C THR A 361 -26.13 -22.63 20.13
N GLY A 362 -26.17 -21.29 20.04
CA GLY A 362 -27.39 -20.52 19.89
C GLY A 362 -27.77 -20.16 18.44
N VAL A 363 -26.92 -20.49 17.47
CA VAL A 363 -27.23 -20.33 16.04
C VAL A 363 -28.23 -21.41 15.61
N LEU A 364 -29.44 -21.00 15.24
CA LEU A 364 -30.49 -21.89 14.78
C LEU A 364 -30.22 -22.37 13.36
N ARG A 365 -30.19 -23.68 13.16
CA ARG A 365 -29.93 -24.37 11.89
C ARG A 365 -30.59 -25.75 11.91
N SER A 366 -30.95 -26.28 10.75
CA SER A 366 -31.58 -27.60 10.63
C SER A 366 -30.75 -28.74 11.22
N SER A 367 -31.42 -29.80 11.66
CA SER A 367 -30.76 -31.03 12.12
C SER A 367 -29.88 -31.61 11.01
N GLY A 368 -28.57 -31.72 11.26
CA GLY A 368 -27.58 -32.19 10.27
C GLY A 368 -26.84 -31.09 9.50
N THR A 369 -27.22 -29.81 9.66
CA THR A 369 -26.42 -28.70 9.11
C THR A 369 -25.23 -28.41 10.04
N ALA A 370 -24.01 -28.70 9.58
CA ALA A 370 -22.78 -28.35 10.29
C ALA A 370 -22.54 -26.83 10.26
N LEU A 371 -21.91 -26.28 11.30
CA LEU A 371 -21.54 -24.87 11.36
C LEU A 371 -20.26 -24.63 10.56
N THR A 372 -20.39 -24.53 9.24
CA THR A 372 -19.27 -24.32 8.31
C THR A 372 -18.68 -22.90 8.43
N PRO A 373 -17.43 -22.66 7.97
CA PRO A 373 -16.84 -21.32 7.95
C PRO A 373 -17.71 -20.26 7.25
N SER A 374 -18.40 -20.62 6.17
CA SER A 374 -19.34 -19.72 5.49
C SER A 374 -20.53 -19.33 6.37
N ILE A 375 -21.15 -20.28 7.09
CA ILE A 375 -22.24 -19.94 8.02
C ILE A 375 -21.72 -19.08 9.18
N LYS A 376 -20.52 -19.37 9.70
CA LYS A 376 -19.89 -18.53 10.73
C LYS A 376 -19.67 -17.09 10.25
N SER A 377 -19.13 -16.93 9.04
CA SER A 377 -18.94 -15.63 8.38
C SER A 377 -20.27 -14.88 8.25
N ASP A 378 -21.28 -15.52 7.66
CA ASP A 378 -22.58 -14.89 7.46
C ASP A 378 -23.24 -14.49 8.80
N VAL A 379 -23.14 -15.32 9.84
CA VAL A 379 -23.71 -14.99 11.16
C VAL A 379 -22.99 -13.81 11.79
N ALA A 380 -21.65 -13.79 11.78
CA ALA A 380 -20.89 -12.65 12.28
C ALA A 380 -21.21 -11.36 11.51
N GLN A 381 -21.29 -11.43 10.17
CA GLN A 381 -21.72 -10.30 9.35
C GLN A 381 -23.15 -9.89 9.69
N SER A 382 -24.09 -10.82 9.84
CA SER A 382 -25.48 -10.46 10.16
C SER A 382 -25.64 -9.76 11.52
N LEU A 383 -24.79 -10.10 12.51
CA LEU A 383 -24.74 -9.39 13.79
C LEU A 383 -24.19 -7.98 13.64
N ILE A 384 -23.16 -7.80 12.80
CA ILE A 384 -22.64 -6.47 12.46
C ILE A 384 -23.70 -5.66 11.71
N GLY A 385 -24.44 -6.28 10.79
CA GLY A 385 -25.57 -5.66 10.09
C GLY A 385 -26.66 -5.23 11.06
N ALA A 386 -27.00 -6.08 12.03
CA ALA A 386 -27.94 -5.73 13.10
C ALA A 386 -27.44 -4.58 13.97
N ALA A 387 -26.17 -4.59 14.36
CA ALA A 387 -25.54 -3.52 15.12
C ALA A 387 -25.50 -2.19 14.34
N TRP A 388 -25.15 -2.24 13.05
CA TRP A 388 -25.15 -1.07 12.17
C TRP A 388 -26.55 -0.49 11.99
N ARG A 389 -27.58 -1.33 11.82
CA ARG A 389 -28.97 -0.86 11.75
C ARG A 389 -29.44 -0.18 13.04
N ALA A 390 -29.00 -0.66 14.19
CA ALA A 390 -29.41 -0.14 15.49
C ALA A 390 -28.64 1.13 15.89
N ASN A 391 -27.35 1.17 15.59
CA ASN A 391 -26.42 2.16 16.14
C ASN A 391 -25.84 3.10 15.08
N GLY A 392 -25.98 2.78 13.79
CA GLY A 392 -25.38 3.53 12.69
C GLY A 392 -23.85 3.57 12.78
N ASP A 393 -23.29 4.74 12.46
CA ASP A 393 -21.87 5.03 12.51
C ASP A 393 -21.29 5.10 13.94
N LEU A 394 -22.12 5.07 15.00
CA LEU A 394 -21.62 4.93 16.38
C LEU A 394 -20.81 3.64 16.58
N LEU A 395 -21.01 2.63 15.74
CA LEU A 395 -20.20 1.41 15.76
C LEU A 395 -18.72 1.69 15.40
N MET A 396 -18.39 2.83 14.80
CA MET A 396 -17.00 3.26 14.59
C MET A 396 -16.33 3.62 15.92
N GLU A 397 -17.01 4.37 16.78
CA GLU A 397 -16.49 4.85 18.06
C GLU A 397 -16.67 3.83 19.19
N ARG A 398 -17.78 3.09 19.18
CA ARG A 398 -18.22 2.20 20.27
C ARG A 398 -18.25 0.74 19.83
N GLN A 399 -17.06 0.23 19.55
CA GLN A 399 -16.89 -1.16 19.14
C GLN A 399 -16.89 -2.10 20.36
N PRO A 400 -17.53 -3.28 20.26
CA PRO A 400 -17.30 -4.34 21.23
C PRO A 400 -15.81 -4.71 21.27
N ALA A 401 -15.27 -4.99 22.45
CA ALA A 401 -13.82 -5.19 22.63
C ALA A 401 -13.22 -6.30 21.75
N PHE A 402 -13.99 -7.36 21.42
CA PHE A 402 -13.53 -8.40 20.51
C PHE A 402 -13.43 -7.92 19.06
N LEU A 403 -14.37 -7.07 18.61
CA LEU A 403 -14.37 -6.49 17.27
C LEU A 403 -13.21 -5.49 17.13
N ALA A 404 -13.03 -4.63 18.14
CA ALA A 404 -11.90 -3.70 18.18
C ALA A 404 -10.54 -4.42 18.12
N ARG A 405 -10.37 -5.51 18.89
CA ARG A 405 -9.16 -6.35 18.84
C ARG A 405 -8.99 -7.02 17.47
N TRP A 406 -10.06 -7.53 16.88
CA TRP A 406 -10.00 -8.15 15.56
C TRP A 406 -9.59 -7.14 14.49
N LEU A 407 -10.18 -5.93 14.49
CA LEU A 407 -9.83 -4.83 13.60
C LEU A 407 -8.36 -4.41 13.78
N ALA A 408 -7.89 -4.24 15.03
CA ALA A 408 -6.50 -3.92 15.33
C ALA A 408 -5.51 -5.00 14.83
N SER A 409 -5.93 -6.26 14.84
CA SER A 409 -5.13 -7.39 14.33
C SER A 409 -5.23 -7.58 12.81
N PHE A 410 -6.09 -6.84 12.13
CA PHE A 410 -6.32 -7.01 10.70
C PHE A 410 -5.12 -6.48 9.90
N THR A 411 -4.60 -7.32 9.02
CA THR A 411 -3.55 -6.95 8.06
C THR A 411 -4.12 -7.13 6.65
N PRO A 412 -4.28 -6.05 5.87
CA PRO A 412 -4.71 -6.12 4.49
C PRO A 412 -3.87 -7.12 3.70
N GLN A 413 -4.53 -8.12 3.12
CA GLN A 413 -3.88 -9.03 2.19
C GLN A 413 -4.03 -8.43 0.78
N VAL A 414 -2.92 -8.22 0.09
CA VAL A 414 -2.94 -7.99 -1.36
C VAL A 414 -3.22 -9.34 -2.01
N ASP A 415 -4.17 -9.43 -2.93
CA ASP A 415 -4.42 -10.72 -3.58
C ASP A 415 -3.18 -11.17 -4.36
N PRO A 416 -2.87 -12.48 -4.42
CA PRO A 416 -1.65 -12.97 -5.06
C PRO A 416 -1.51 -12.58 -6.54
N THR A 417 -2.62 -12.35 -7.24
CA THR A 417 -2.56 -11.91 -8.64
C THR A 417 -2.08 -10.48 -8.75
N THR A 418 -2.60 -9.58 -7.92
CA THR A 418 -2.16 -8.18 -7.86
C THR A 418 -0.70 -8.10 -7.42
N GLN A 419 -0.30 -8.84 -6.38
CA GLN A 419 1.11 -8.91 -5.95
C GLN A 419 2.04 -9.36 -7.09
N LEU A 420 1.66 -10.42 -7.82
CA LEU A 420 2.44 -10.91 -8.95
C LEU A 420 2.50 -9.87 -10.08
N GLN A 421 1.40 -9.17 -10.34
CA GLN A 421 1.34 -8.10 -11.35
C GLN A 421 2.25 -6.92 -10.99
N GLU A 422 2.26 -6.49 -9.72
CA GLU A 422 3.16 -5.45 -9.22
C GLU A 422 4.63 -5.88 -9.32
N TYR A 423 4.93 -7.13 -8.92
CA TYR A 423 6.26 -7.70 -9.05
C TYR A 423 6.72 -7.71 -10.51
N CYS A 424 5.88 -8.24 -11.42
CA CYS A 424 6.17 -8.26 -12.86
C CYS A 424 6.37 -6.85 -13.42
N ALA A 425 5.54 -5.87 -13.04
CA ALA A 425 5.71 -4.48 -13.45
C ALA A 425 7.06 -3.89 -13.00
N LYS A 426 7.49 -4.17 -11.75
CA LYS A 426 8.80 -3.74 -11.21
C LYS A 426 9.96 -4.24 -12.07
N VAL A 427 9.89 -5.48 -12.53
CA VAL A 427 10.95 -6.12 -13.32
C VAL A 427 10.71 -6.03 -14.84
N LYS A 428 9.74 -5.23 -15.28
CA LYS A 428 9.34 -5.08 -16.70
C LYS A 428 9.04 -6.42 -17.38
N ALA A 429 8.44 -7.36 -16.64
CA ALA A 429 7.95 -8.63 -17.13
C ALA A 429 6.42 -8.61 -17.27
N GLU A 430 5.89 -9.57 -18.02
CA GLU A 430 4.45 -9.81 -18.17
C GLU A 430 4.15 -11.27 -17.87
N PHE A 431 2.88 -11.60 -17.59
CA PHE A 431 2.42 -12.98 -17.48
C PHE A 431 1.05 -13.17 -18.11
N HIS A 432 0.77 -14.37 -18.58
CA HIS A 432 -0.58 -14.78 -18.98
C HIS A 432 -1.09 -15.90 -18.07
N VAL A 433 -2.41 -16.04 -18.04
CA VAL A 433 -3.07 -17.10 -17.27
C VAL A 433 -4.03 -17.87 -18.17
N ASP A 434 -3.79 -19.17 -18.27
CA ASP A 434 -4.67 -20.11 -18.95
C ASP A 434 -5.48 -20.93 -17.94
N PHE A 435 -6.68 -21.35 -18.33
CA PHE A 435 -7.62 -22.05 -17.46
C PHE A 435 -8.02 -23.41 -18.03
N GLU A 436 -7.93 -24.42 -17.18
CA GLU A 436 -8.56 -25.72 -17.36
C GLU A 436 -9.84 -25.80 -16.53
N GLN A 437 -10.82 -26.57 -17.01
CA GLN A 437 -12.11 -26.76 -16.33
C GLN A 437 -12.50 -28.24 -16.34
N GLN A 438 -13.02 -28.74 -15.21
CA GLN A 438 -13.59 -30.07 -15.09
C GLN A 438 -14.83 -30.06 -14.18
N GLY A 439 -15.60 -31.16 -14.17
CA GLY A 439 -16.77 -31.33 -13.30
C GLY A 439 -18.12 -30.98 -13.95
N ARG A 440 -19.21 -31.34 -13.28
CA ARG A 440 -20.59 -31.04 -13.71
C ARG A 440 -20.89 -29.55 -13.54
N ASP A 441 -21.96 -29.06 -14.16
CA ASP A 441 -22.23 -27.61 -14.19
C ASP A 441 -22.36 -26.95 -12.81
N HIS A 442 -22.86 -27.69 -11.82
CA HIS A 442 -23.02 -27.26 -10.42
C HIS A 442 -21.82 -27.59 -9.52
N GLU A 443 -20.79 -28.27 -10.05
CA GLU A 443 -19.58 -28.70 -9.34
C GLU A 443 -18.32 -28.44 -10.19
N LYS A 444 -18.31 -27.33 -10.93
CA LYS A 444 -17.17 -26.96 -11.78
C LYS A 444 -15.94 -26.72 -10.91
N LYS A 445 -14.83 -27.36 -11.27
CA LYS A 445 -13.50 -27.04 -10.77
C LYS A 445 -12.69 -26.42 -11.89
N PHE A 446 -11.91 -25.42 -11.52
CA PHE A 446 -11.03 -24.68 -12.42
C PHE A 446 -9.59 -24.83 -11.92
N ARG A 447 -8.65 -24.91 -12.84
CA ARG A 447 -7.22 -24.86 -12.56
C ARG A 447 -6.59 -23.81 -13.44
N ALA A 448 -5.69 -23.01 -12.88
CA ALA A 448 -5.00 -21.98 -13.63
C ALA A 448 -3.53 -22.37 -13.82
N THR A 449 -2.98 -22.00 -14.97
CA THR A 449 -1.55 -22.04 -15.25
C THR A 449 -1.09 -20.62 -15.53
N VAL A 450 -0.12 -20.13 -14.76
CA VAL A 450 0.56 -18.85 -14.97
C VAL A 450 1.80 -19.09 -15.81
N THR A 451 1.96 -18.36 -16.90
CA THR A 451 3.18 -18.40 -17.74
C THR A 451 3.81 -17.02 -17.77
N LEU A 452 5.05 -16.92 -17.32
CA LEU A 452 5.80 -15.66 -17.28
C LEU A 452 6.51 -15.42 -18.61
N ARG A 453 6.37 -14.21 -19.16
CA ARG A 453 7.05 -13.77 -20.39
C ARG A 453 8.48 -13.33 -20.11
N VAL A 454 9.28 -14.25 -19.58
CA VAL A 454 10.71 -14.08 -19.29
C VAL A 454 11.54 -15.17 -19.97
N ALA A 455 12.86 -15.14 -19.78
CA ALA A 455 13.74 -16.19 -20.30
C ALA A 455 13.31 -17.57 -19.78
N GLY A 456 13.18 -18.54 -20.69
CA GLY A 456 12.70 -19.90 -20.36
C GLY A 456 11.17 -20.07 -20.30
N GLN A 457 10.39 -18.98 -20.40
CA GLN A 457 8.91 -19.00 -20.34
C GLN A 457 8.34 -19.93 -19.25
N PRO A 458 8.77 -19.78 -17.98
CA PRO A 458 8.43 -20.72 -16.94
C PRO A 458 6.92 -20.73 -16.69
N GLU A 459 6.37 -21.93 -16.51
CA GLU A 459 4.96 -22.18 -16.23
C GLU A 459 4.76 -22.67 -14.81
N TRP A 460 3.76 -22.12 -14.13
CA TRP A 460 3.35 -22.55 -12.80
C TRP A 460 1.88 -22.93 -12.78
N ARG A 461 1.60 -24.16 -12.35
CA ARG A 461 0.25 -24.72 -12.35
C ARG A 461 -0.29 -24.78 -10.93
N GLY A 462 -1.41 -24.09 -10.69
CA GLY A 462 -2.10 -24.13 -9.40
C GLY A 462 -2.96 -25.38 -9.20
N ASP A 463 -3.52 -25.51 -8.00
CA ASP A 463 -4.48 -26.56 -7.69
C ASP A 463 -5.87 -26.29 -8.29
N TRP A 464 -6.69 -27.34 -8.32
CA TRP A 464 -8.10 -27.23 -8.66
C TRP A 464 -8.88 -26.46 -7.59
N LYS A 465 -9.58 -25.39 -7.99
CA LYS A 465 -10.44 -24.55 -7.13
C LYS A 465 -11.87 -24.46 -7.69
N SER A 466 -12.82 -23.97 -6.89
CA SER A 466 -14.24 -23.89 -7.27
C SER A 466 -14.58 -22.75 -8.24
N SER A 467 -13.65 -21.80 -8.46
CA SER A 467 -13.84 -20.69 -9.40
C SER A 467 -12.55 -20.34 -10.14
N LYS A 468 -12.68 -19.69 -11.31
CA LYS A 468 -11.52 -19.17 -12.06
C LYS A 468 -10.70 -18.17 -11.25
N VAL A 469 -11.35 -17.32 -10.44
CA VAL A 469 -10.66 -16.33 -9.61
C VAL A 469 -9.77 -17.02 -8.56
N GLN A 470 -10.33 -17.98 -7.81
CA GLN A 470 -9.54 -18.72 -6.81
C GLN A 470 -8.42 -19.54 -7.46
N ALA A 471 -8.67 -20.15 -8.63
CA ALA A 471 -7.65 -20.89 -9.37
C ALA A 471 -6.49 -19.97 -9.79
N LYS A 472 -6.81 -18.77 -10.29
CA LYS A 472 -5.83 -17.75 -10.66
C LYS A 472 -5.00 -17.30 -9.46
N HIS A 473 -5.65 -17.00 -8.33
CA HIS A 473 -4.95 -16.63 -7.10
C HIS A 473 -4.02 -17.75 -6.64
N CYS A 474 -4.47 -19.00 -6.66
CA CYS A 474 -3.66 -20.16 -6.27
C CYS A 474 -2.40 -20.34 -7.13
N ALA A 475 -2.52 -20.15 -8.46
CA ALA A 475 -1.37 -20.26 -9.35
C ALA A 475 -0.39 -19.08 -9.16
N ALA A 476 -0.90 -17.85 -9.00
CA ALA A 476 -0.07 -16.68 -8.73
C ALA A 476 0.64 -16.78 -7.37
N ASP A 477 -0.06 -17.28 -6.35
CA ASP A 477 0.48 -17.51 -5.00
C ASP A 477 1.67 -18.47 -5.03
N GLY A 478 1.58 -19.59 -5.75
CA GLY A 478 2.70 -20.50 -5.87
C GLY A 478 3.91 -19.91 -6.61
N VAL A 479 3.70 -19.03 -7.59
CA VAL A 479 4.80 -18.24 -8.19
C VAL A 479 5.45 -17.35 -7.15
N LEU A 480 4.67 -16.61 -6.37
CA LEU A 480 5.17 -15.70 -5.34
C LEU A 480 5.90 -16.43 -4.22
N GLN A 481 5.40 -17.57 -3.75
CA GLN A 481 6.08 -18.41 -2.75
C GLN A 481 7.49 -18.83 -3.21
N VAL A 482 7.67 -19.12 -4.51
CA VAL A 482 9.00 -19.40 -5.05
C VAL A 482 9.87 -18.14 -5.07
N LEU A 483 9.33 -17.01 -5.54
CA LEU A 483 10.09 -15.75 -5.64
C LEU A 483 10.50 -15.19 -4.27
N PHE A 484 9.66 -15.36 -3.25
CA PHE A 484 9.91 -14.95 -1.88
C PHE A 484 10.67 -16.00 -1.05
N GLY A 485 11.01 -17.15 -1.64
CA GLY A 485 11.83 -18.19 -0.99
C GLY A 485 11.08 -19.04 0.05
N GLU A 486 9.75 -19.00 0.06
CA GLU A 486 8.89 -19.84 0.90
C GLU A 486 8.79 -21.28 0.36
N HIS A 487 9.04 -21.47 -0.93
CA HIS A 487 9.10 -22.80 -1.56
C HIS A 487 10.55 -23.31 -1.61
N THR A 488 10.85 -24.36 -0.84
CA THR A 488 12.22 -24.85 -0.64
C THR A 488 12.61 -26.06 -1.49
N GLU A 489 11.68 -26.77 -2.13
CA GLU A 489 12.02 -27.96 -2.92
C GLU A 489 12.57 -27.60 -4.32
N PRO A 490 13.82 -27.98 -4.65
CA PRO A 490 14.39 -27.74 -5.97
C PRO A 490 13.64 -28.56 -7.03
N SER A 491 13.21 -27.91 -8.11
CA SER A 491 12.65 -28.58 -9.29
C SER A 491 13.02 -27.81 -10.56
N PRO A 492 13.02 -28.46 -11.74
CA PRO A 492 13.28 -27.77 -13.00
C PRO A 492 12.37 -26.55 -13.23
N THR A 493 11.11 -26.63 -12.76
CA THR A 493 10.15 -25.53 -12.83
C THR A 493 10.53 -24.37 -11.92
N VAL A 494 10.90 -24.66 -10.67
CA VAL A 494 11.37 -23.64 -9.70
C VAL A 494 12.64 -22.97 -10.21
N ASP A 495 13.60 -23.75 -10.71
CA ASP A 495 14.88 -23.21 -11.22
C ASP A 495 14.68 -22.36 -12.48
N ALA A 496 13.80 -22.77 -13.41
CA ALA A 496 13.45 -21.98 -14.58
C ALA A 496 12.76 -20.65 -14.20
N LEU A 497 11.87 -20.70 -13.21
CA LEU A 497 11.16 -19.53 -12.68
C LEU A 497 12.14 -18.52 -12.05
N LEU A 498 12.96 -18.98 -11.10
CA LEU A 498 13.96 -18.14 -10.43
C LEU A 498 14.96 -17.55 -11.43
N ARG A 499 15.46 -18.37 -12.37
CA ARG A 499 16.40 -17.91 -13.42
C ARG A 499 15.77 -16.84 -14.30
N GLY A 500 14.57 -17.11 -14.83
CA GLY A 500 13.89 -16.21 -15.75
C GLY A 500 13.59 -14.86 -15.11
N MET A 501 13.10 -14.87 -13.87
CA MET A 501 12.77 -13.65 -13.12
C MET A 501 14.00 -12.88 -12.67
N PHE A 502 15.05 -13.55 -12.22
CA PHE A 502 16.33 -12.91 -11.89
C PHE A 502 16.94 -12.18 -13.11
N LEU A 503 16.94 -12.82 -14.28
CA LEU A 503 17.45 -12.19 -15.51
C LEU A 503 16.58 -11.02 -15.97
N ALA A 504 15.25 -11.09 -15.77
CA ALA A 504 14.35 -9.99 -16.04
C ALA A 504 14.61 -8.79 -15.12
N GLU A 505 14.77 -9.04 -13.81
CA GLU A 505 15.10 -8.01 -12.83
C GLU A 505 16.43 -7.33 -13.15
N LEU A 506 17.47 -8.12 -13.46
CA LEU A 506 18.76 -7.62 -13.90
C LEU A 506 18.66 -6.79 -15.19
N GLY A 507 17.82 -7.22 -16.14
CA GLY A 507 17.55 -6.53 -17.39
C GLY A 507 16.84 -5.19 -17.21
N ALA A 508 15.97 -5.08 -16.20
CA ALA A 508 15.18 -3.90 -15.91
C ALA A 508 15.98 -2.77 -15.28
N VAL A 509 17.07 -3.10 -14.57
CA VAL A 509 17.99 -2.17 -13.92
C VAL A 509 18.88 -1.46 -14.95
N ASP A 510 18.95 -0.13 -14.81
CA ASP A 510 19.94 0.72 -15.46
C ASP A 510 20.97 1.19 -14.42
N PRO A 511 22.20 0.63 -14.41
CA PRO A 511 23.25 1.01 -13.46
C PRO A 511 23.64 2.49 -13.52
N HIS A 512 23.39 3.17 -14.65
CA HIS A 512 23.76 4.58 -14.83
C HIS A 512 22.66 5.56 -14.39
N ARG A 513 21.43 5.08 -14.19
CA ARG A 513 20.27 5.89 -13.76
C ARG A 513 19.53 5.22 -12.61
N THR A 514 20.28 4.84 -11.59
CA THR A 514 19.74 4.08 -10.46
C THR A 514 19.12 5.01 -9.42
N ASN A 515 17.88 4.69 -8.98
CA ASN A 515 17.28 5.30 -7.79
C ASN A 515 17.68 4.47 -6.57
N SER A 516 18.76 4.88 -5.88
CA SER A 516 19.35 4.17 -4.75
C SER A 516 18.36 3.94 -3.60
N VAL A 517 17.58 4.96 -3.24
CA VAL A 517 16.59 4.90 -2.16
C VAL A 517 15.55 3.81 -2.44
N LYS A 518 14.99 3.80 -3.65
CA LYS A 518 14.01 2.78 -4.06
C LYS A 518 14.62 1.39 -4.15
N ALA A 519 15.85 1.27 -4.64
CA ALA A 519 16.55 -0.01 -4.75
C ALA A 519 16.76 -0.65 -3.37
N LEU A 520 17.23 0.14 -2.39
CA LEU A 520 17.42 -0.29 -1.01
C LEU A 520 16.10 -0.64 -0.32
N ALA A 521 15.10 0.24 -0.40
CA ALA A 521 13.81 0.03 0.26
C ALA A 521 13.08 -1.22 -0.24
N SER A 522 13.29 -1.59 -1.51
CA SER A 522 12.61 -2.73 -2.14
C SER A 522 13.46 -4.00 -2.23
N GLY A 523 14.64 -4.02 -1.59
CA GLY A 523 15.58 -5.14 -1.62
C GLY A 523 16.00 -5.57 -3.04
N GLN A 524 16.06 -4.62 -3.99
CA GLN A 524 16.28 -4.93 -5.39
C GLN A 524 17.63 -5.61 -5.58
N LEU A 525 17.62 -6.83 -6.13
CA LEU A 525 18.81 -7.67 -6.29
C LEU A 525 19.64 -7.80 -4.99
N ALA A 526 18.98 -7.84 -3.82
CA ALA A 526 19.61 -7.99 -2.50
C ALA A 526 20.67 -6.93 -2.12
N VAL A 527 20.61 -5.74 -2.74
CA VAL A 527 21.55 -4.64 -2.42
C VAL A 527 21.38 -4.10 -1.00
N ASP A 528 20.21 -4.29 -0.40
CA ASP A 528 19.89 -4.00 0.99
C ASP A 528 20.71 -4.86 1.96
N LEU A 529 20.92 -6.14 1.65
CA LEU A 529 21.74 -7.04 2.48
C LEU A 529 23.22 -6.60 2.49
N LEU A 530 23.75 -6.20 1.32
CA LEU A 530 25.09 -5.61 1.21
C LEU A 530 25.20 -4.32 2.02
N ALA A 531 24.19 -3.47 1.89
CA ALA A 531 24.09 -2.21 2.62
C ALA A 531 24.01 -2.41 4.14
N ALA A 532 23.34 -3.46 4.62
CA ALA A 532 23.22 -3.78 6.04
C ALA A 532 24.43 -4.53 6.61
N GLY A 533 25.39 -4.95 5.78
CA GLY A 533 26.50 -5.81 6.21
C GLY A 533 26.09 -7.26 6.47
N ALA A 534 24.91 -7.68 6.02
CA ALA A 534 24.39 -9.05 6.14
C ALA A 534 25.01 -9.97 5.07
N TYR A 535 26.34 -10.12 5.09
CA TYR A 535 27.08 -10.76 4.01
C TYR A 535 26.78 -12.26 3.86
N ASP A 536 26.47 -12.97 4.94
CA ASP A 536 26.06 -14.38 4.88
C ASP A 536 24.71 -14.54 4.17
N ASP A 537 23.76 -13.64 4.42
CA ASP A 537 22.44 -13.65 3.79
C ASP A 537 22.56 -13.31 2.31
N PHE A 538 23.38 -12.31 1.99
CA PHE A 538 23.71 -11.97 0.61
C PHE A 538 24.41 -13.14 -0.10
N ALA A 539 25.36 -13.82 0.55
CA ALA A 539 26.06 -14.96 -0.02
C ALA A 539 25.10 -16.11 -0.33
N ARG A 540 24.18 -16.43 0.60
CA ARG A 540 23.13 -17.43 0.38
C ARG A 540 22.22 -17.03 -0.79
N TRP A 541 21.82 -15.77 -0.86
CA TRP A 541 21.02 -15.25 -1.96
C TRP A 541 21.75 -15.40 -3.29
N ALA A 542 23.00 -14.96 -3.38
CA ALA A 542 23.80 -14.93 -4.61
C ALA A 542 24.13 -16.35 -5.10
N GLN A 543 24.59 -17.25 -4.23
CA GLN A 543 24.90 -18.64 -4.58
C GLN A 543 23.68 -19.39 -5.15
N ALA A 544 22.50 -19.13 -4.60
CA ALA A 544 21.25 -19.70 -5.10
C ALA A 544 20.90 -19.23 -6.53
N ARG A 545 21.40 -18.06 -6.98
CA ARG A 545 21.26 -17.59 -8.37
C ARG A 545 22.44 -18.05 -9.24
N SER A 546 23.65 -18.08 -8.71
CA SER A 546 24.85 -18.54 -9.45
C SER A 546 24.67 -19.94 -10.01
N ARG A 547 24.06 -20.86 -9.25
CA ARG A 547 23.74 -22.23 -9.72
C ARG A 547 22.77 -22.28 -10.92
N LEU A 548 21.99 -21.21 -11.13
CA LEU A 548 20.98 -21.11 -12.18
C LEU A 548 21.53 -20.49 -13.47
N LEU A 549 22.73 -19.92 -13.43
CA LEU A 549 23.35 -19.28 -14.57
C LEU A 549 24.19 -20.27 -15.38
N PRO A 550 24.27 -20.10 -16.72
CA PRO A 550 25.22 -20.83 -17.53
C PRO A 550 26.67 -20.46 -17.15
N SER A 551 27.64 -21.23 -17.63
CA SER A 551 29.06 -21.17 -17.25
C SER A 551 29.77 -19.81 -17.47
N ASN A 552 29.10 -18.81 -18.04
CA ASN A 552 29.61 -17.44 -18.27
C ASN A 552 29.02 -16.39 -17.32
N ALA A 553 28.84 -16.73 -16.03
CA ALA A 553 28.31 -15.83 -14.98
C ALA A 553 29.05 -14.47 -14.86
N SER A 554 30.23 -14.33 -15.45
CA SER A 554 31.02 -13.09 -15.48
C SER A 554 30.28 -11.87 -16.06
N ILE A 555 29.45 -12.03 -17.10
CA ILE A 555 28.69 -10.89 -17.67
C ILE A 555 27.63 -10.40 -16.68
N VAL A 556 26.94 -11.35 -16.03
CA VAL A 556 25.94 -11.05 -15.00
C VAL A 556 26.60 -10.39 -13.80
N ALA A 557 27.73 -10.94 -13.35
CA ALA A 557 28.53 -10.40 -12.26
C ALA A 557 28.94 -8.95 -12.53
N GLY A 558 29.48 -8.65 -13.71
CA GLY A 558 29.91 -7.29 -14.06
C GLY A 558 28.76 -6.29 -14.12
N ARG A 559 27.57 -6.69 -14.60
CA ARG A 559 26.39 -5.81 -14.58
C ARG A 559 25.88 -5.56 -13.15
N LEU A 560 25.90 -6.59 -12.30
CA LEU A 560 25.55 -6.46 -10.88
C LEU A 560 26.55 -5.55 -10.15
N GLU A 561 27.84 -5.69 -10.42
CA GLU A 561 28.90 -4.86 -9.85
C GLU A 561 28.63 -3.38 -10.11
N LEU A 562 28.34 -3.00 -11.36
CA LEU A 562 27.99 -1.62 -11.72
C LEU A 562 26.75 -1.12 -10.97
N PHE A 563 25.72 -1.95 -10.84
CA PHE A 563 24.50 -1.59 -10.12
C PHE A 563 24.77 -1.40 -8.62
N TYR A 564 25.43 -2.37 -7.97
CA TYR A 564 25.76 -2.29 -6.56
C TYR A 564 26.66 -1.09 -6.27
N GLU A 565 27.69 -0.85 -7.08
CA GLU A 565 28.55 0.32 -6.93
C GLU A 565 27.75 1.63 -7.00
N SER A 566 26.85 1.75 -7.99
CA SER A 566 26.00 2.93 -8.18
C SER A 566 25.14 3.20 -6.94
N VAL A 567 24.44 2.18 -6.43
CA VAL A 567 23.57 2.30 -5.26
C VAL A 567 24.36 2.60 -3.98
N LEU A 568 25.42 1.84 -3.73
CA LEU A 568 26.19 1.92 -2.49
C LEU A 568 27.01 3.21 -2.41
N LYS A 569 27.59 3.67 -3.53
CA LYS A 569 28.22 5.01 -3.61
C LYS A 569 27.20 6.09 -3.32
N GLN A 570 26.04 6.07 -3.97
CA GLN A 570 25.03 7.10 -3.75
C GLN A 570 24.52 7.12 -2.30
N ARG A 571 24.24 5.95 -1.70
CA ARG A 571 23.85 5.87 -0.28
C ARG A 571 24.89 6.51 0.64
N ARG A 572 26.17 6.26 0.39
CA ARG A 572 27.25 6.85 1.18
C ARG A 572 27.38 8.35 0.95
N ARG A 573 27.24 8.81 -0.29
CA ARG A 573 27.19 10.24 -0.61
C ARG A 573 26.07 10.94 0.13
N ASP A 574 24.88 10.35 0.14
CA ASP A 574 23.72 10.89 0.84
C ASP A 574 23.96 10.96 2.35
N ALA A 575 24.55 9.92 2.95
CA ALA A 575 24.91 9.88 4.37
C ALA A 575 25.94 10.96 4.75
N VAL A 576 27.04 11.05 3.99
CA VAL A 576 28.09 12.08 4.19
C VAL A 576 27.51 13.48 4.00
N LYS A 577 26.75 13.70 2.92
CA LYS A 577 26.10 14.98 2.65
C LYS A 577 25.16 15.40 3.76
N HIS A 578 24.33 14.47 4.24
CA HIS A 578 23.42 14.72 5.35
C HIS A 578 24.16 15.09 6.63
N TRP A 579 25.19 14.32 7.00
CA TRP A 579 26.02 14.58 8.16
C TRP A 579 26.71 15.94 8.08
N VAL A 580 27.34 16.27 6.94
CA VAL A 580 28.02 17.55 6.75
C VAL A 580 27.01 18.70 6.89
N ILE A 581 25.90 18.67 6.14
CA ILE A 581 24.90 19.74 6.16
C ILE A 581 24.36 19.97 7.57
N GLN A 582 24.04 18.91 8.32
CA GLN A 582 23.53 19.03 9.69
C GLN A 582 24.51 19.66 10.68
N ASN A 583 25.81 19.62 10.40
CA ASN A 583 26.85 20.16 11.26
C ASN A 583 27.47 21.47 10.74
N LEU A 584 26.95 22.03 9.64
CA LEU A 584 27.36 23.34 9.12
C LEU A 584 26.69 24.51 9.87
N SER A 585 27.30 25.69 9.79
CA SER A 585 26.79 26.92 10.45
C SER A 585 25.41 27.31 9.92
N THR A 586 25.15 27.06 8.65
CA THR A 586 23.90 27.40 7.94
C THR A 586 22.69 26.56 8.35
N ALA A 587 22.86 25.37 8.91
CA ALA A 587 21.76 24.50 9.32
C ALA A 587 21.37 24.62 10.80
N THR A 588 22.22 25.27 11.61
CA THR A 588 22.22 25.13 13.08
C THR A 588 21.76 26.39 13.82
N SER A 589 21.41 27.48 13.13
CA SER A 589 21.01 28.74 13.75
C SER A 589 19.83 29.43 13.02
N GLU A 590 18.91 30.01 13.80
CA GLU A 590 17.84 30.90 13.32
C GLU A 590 18.33 32.33 13.04
N VAL A 591 19.60 32.63 13.39
CA VAL A 591 20.20 33.96 13.22
C VAL A 591 20.61 34.17 11.76
N LEU A 592 20.04 35.21 11.13
CA LEU A 592 20.29 35.56 9.73
C LEU A 592 21.65 36.24 9.51
N ASP A 593 22.17 36.91 10.54
CA ASP A 593 23.46 37.61 10.48
C ASP A 593 24.63 36.62 10.52
N VAL A 594 25.54 36.75 9.56
CA VAL A 594 26.63 35.79 9.30
C VAL A 594 27.61 35.67 10.48
N GLU A 595 27.99 36.79 11.07
CA GLU A 595 28.97 36.84 12.14
C GLU A 595 28.50 36.18 13.46
N PRO A 596 27.35 36.58 14.05
CA PRO A 596 26.84 35.92 15.26
C PRO A 596 26.51 34.44 15.03
N ARG A 597 26.04 34.07 13.82
CA ARG A 597 25.83 32.66 13.47
C ARG A 597 27.10 31.84 13.53
N ILE A 598 28.19 32.34 12.95
CA ILE A 598 29.49 31.63 12.96
C ILE A 598 30.04 31.55 14.38
N LEU A 599 29.91 32.61 15.17
CA LEU A 599 30.34 32.61 16.57
C LEU A 599 29.59 31.56 17.41
N ASP A 600 28.26 31.51 17.30
CA ASP A 600 27.45 30.51 18.00
C ASP A 600 27.80 29.09 17.56
N TRP A 601 28.02 28.89 16.26
CA TRP A 601 28.42 27.60 15.69
C TRP A 601 29.82 27.16 16.15
N CYS A 602 30.80 28.07 16.19
CA CYS A 602 32.16 27.78 16.69
C CYS A 602 32.18 27.41 18.17
N ASN A 603 31.28 27.97 18.97
CA ASN A 603 31.12 27.63 20.39
C ASN A 603 30.34 26.33 20.62
N GLY A 604 29.76 25.75 19.56
CA GLY A 604 29.02 24.50 19.61
C GLY A 604 29.89 23.26 19.41
N VAL A 605 29.25 22.09 19.41
CA VAL A 605 29.91 20.78 19.21
C VAL A 605 30.09 20.42 17.73
N GLN A 606 29.50 21.19 16.82
CA GLN A 606 29.38 20.84 15.41
C GLN A 606 30.72 20.88 14.64
N PRO A 607 31.62 21.87 14.85
CA PRO A 607 32.95 21.83 14.24
C PRO A 607 33.75 20.57 14.61
N ALA A 608 33.67 20.13 15.88
CA ALA A 608 34.30 18.90 16.33
C ALA A 608 33.72 17.66 15.61
N ARG A 609 32.40 17.64 15.37
CA ARG A 609 31.74 16.57 14.59
C ARG A 609 32.17 16.55 13.11
N LEU A 610 32.48 17.70 12.53
CA LEU A 610 33.06 17.77 11.18
C LEU A 610 34.51 17.29 11.16
N ALA A 611 35.31 17.62 12.18
CA ALA A 611 36.67 17.10 12.33
C ALA A 611 36.69 15.57 12.48
N LEU A 612 35.78 15.02 13.28
CA LEU A 612 35.62 13.57 13.40
C LEU A 612 35.34 12.89 12.05
N LEU A 613 34.47 13.49 11.22
CA LEU A 613 34.20 12.98 9.87
C LEU A 613 35.42 13.09 8.96
N GLU A 614 36.14 14.22 8.98
CA GLU A 614 37.37 14.39 8.20
C GLU A 614 38.37 13.29 8.52
N THR A 615 38.62 13.04 9.81
CA THR A 615 39.57 12.01 10.25
C THR A 615 39.12 10.61 9.84
N LEU A 616 37.81 10.32 9.93
CA LEU A 616 37.25 9.05 9.45
C LEU A 616 37.47 8.87 7.93
N LEU A 617 37.23 9.91 7.13
CA LEU A 617 37.45 9.85 5.68
C LEU A 617 38.92 9.74 5.32
N THR A 618 39.81 10.37 6.09
CA THR A 618 41.26 10.27 5.92
C THR A 618 41.75 8.85 6.20
N THR A 619 41.40 8.28 7.35
CA THR A 619 41.76 6.90 7.70
C THR A 619 41.22 5.88 6.69
N ALA A 620 39.97 6.06 6.24
CA ALA A 620 39.34 5.17 5.25
C ALA A 620 39.96 5.23 3.85
N ALA A 621 40.70 6.30 3.51
CA ALA A 621 41.34 6.44 2.20
C ALA A 621 42.65 5.65 2.06
N GLU A 622 43.29 5.28 3.18
CA GLU A 622 44.66 4.74 3.20
C GLU A 622 44.74 3.21 3.37
N ALA A 623 43.66 2.55 3.76
CA ALA A 623 43.65 1.14 4.16
C ALA A 623 42.39 0.38 3.68
N ASP A 624 42.27 -0.90 4.06
CA ASP A 624 40.98 -1.59 3.96
C ASP A 624 39.94 -0.84 4.82
N PRO A 625 38.76 -0.50 4.29
CA PRO A 625 37.85 0.42 4.97
C PRO A 625 37.37 -0.07 6.33
N TRP A 626 37.23 -1.38 6.50
CA TRP A 626 36.77 -1.95 7.77
C TRP A 626 37.86 -1.88 8.82
N GLN A 627 39.10 -2.14 8.41
CA GLN A 627 40.25 -1.98 9.28
C GLN A 627 40.46 -0.51 9.66
N ALA A 628 40.28 0.41 8.72
CA ALA A 628 40.37 1.84 8.95
C ALA A 628 39.36 2.34 9.99
N VAL A 629 38.11 1.87 9.94
CA VAL A 629 37.09 2.22 10.94
C VAL A 629 37.48 1.74 12.34
N LEU A 630 38.01 0.52 12.47
CA LEU A 630 38.48 0.01 13.76
C LEU A 630 39.68 0.82 14.29
N ASP A 631 40.63 1.15 13.40
CA ASP A 631 41.80 1.97 13.74
C ASP A 631 41.39 3.39 14.16
N TYR A 632 40.41 3.99 13.47
CA TYR A 632 39.83 5.29 13.81
C TYR A 632 39.22 5.31 15.22
N VAL A 633 38.40 4.31 15.55
CA VAL A 633 37.76 4.21 16.86
C VAL A 633 38.79 3.95 17.97
N GLU A 634 39.77 3.09 17.70
CA GLU A 634 40.86 2.83 18.65
C GLU A 634 41.71 4.07 18.90
N ALA A 635 42.06 4.83 17.85
CA ALA A 635 42.81 6.07 17.97
C ALA A 635 42.05 7.08 18.84
N ALA A 636 40.75 7.22 18.64
CA ALA A 636 39.93 8.14 19.42
C ALA A 636 39.83 7.71 20.91
N ALA A 637 39.73 6.41 21.20
CA ALA A 637 39.78 5.90 22.57
C ALA A 637 41.14 6.18 23.23
N ARG A 638 42.25 6.04 22.49
CA ARG A 638 43.60 6.37 22.99
C ARG A 638 43.74 7.85 23.33
N THR A 639 43.21 8.75 22.50
CA THR A 639 43.20 10.19 22.79
C THR A 639 42.43 10.50 24.06
N LEU A 640 41.24 9.94 24.23
CA LEU A 640 40.44 10.13 25.45
C LEU A 640 41.16 9.60 26.70
N ALA A 641 41.80 8.44 26.61
CA ALA A 641 42.56 7.87 27.72
C ALA A 641 43.74 8.76 28.13
N LEU A 642 44.44 9.35 27.16
CA LEU A 642 45.52 10.31 27.40
C LEU A 642 45.02 11.56 28.11
N GLU A 643 43.88 12.13 27.68
CA GLU A 643 43.26 13.32 28.29
C GLU A 643 42.75 13.08 29.70
N THR A 644 42.26 11.87 29.98
CA THR A 644 41.70 11.49 31.29
C THR A 644 42.71 10.83 32.23
N HIS A 645 43.96 10.65 31.79
CA HIS A 645 45.00 9.90 32.50
C HIS A 645 44.55 8.51 32.96
N ALA A 646 43.71 7.84 32.15
CA ALA A 646 43.15 6.53 32.46
C ALA A 646 43.91 5.42 31.72
N ASP A 647 44.01 4.24 32.34
CA ASP A 647 44.57 3.05 31.68
C ASP A 647 43.55 2.47 30.69
N LEU A 648 43.91 2.42 29.41
CA LEU A 648 43.10 1.86 28.33
C LEU A 648 43.60 0.46 27.96
N GLU A 649 42.73 -0.53 28.10
CA GLU A 649 42.93 -1.89 27.60
C GLU A 649 42.24 -2.05 26.24
N ILE A 650 42.95 -2.62 25.26
CA ILE A 650 42.42 -2.87 23.92
C ILE A 650 42.64 -4.34 23.56
N GLU A 651 41.57 -5.02 23.15
CA GLU A 651 41.60 -6.38 22.59
C GLU A 651 41.02 -6.35 21.17
N ARG A 652 41.77 -6.88 20.20
CA ARG A 652 41.27 -7.11 18.84
C ARG A 652 40.97 -8.58 18.63
N ARG A 653 39.82 -8.87 18.01
CA ARG A 653 39.44 -10.23 17.63
C ARG A 653 38.91 -10.26 16.21
N ASN A 654 39.42 -11.22 15.45
CA ASN A 654 38.97 -11.54 14.09
C ASN A 654 38.42 -12.96 14.12
N ASP A 655 37.13 -13.12 13.90
CA ASP A 655 36.47 -14.42 13.84
C ASP A 655 35.44 -14.46 12.71
N ALA A 656 34.65 -15.53 12.63
CA ALA A 656 33.63 -15.70 11.60
C ALA A 656 32.52 -14.63 11.65
N SER A 657 32.32 -13.97 12.80
CA SER A 657 31.32 -12.91 12.96
C SER A 657 31.79 -11.55 12.47
N GLY A 658 33.11 -11.37 12.28
CA GLY A 658 33.70 -10.14 11.79
C GLY A 658 35.00 -9.74 12.47
N HIS A 659 35.36 -8.48 12.26
CA HIS A 659 36.49 -7.82 12.90
C HIS A 659 35.97 -6.99 14.06
N SER A 660 36.52 -7.19 15.26
CA SER A 660 36.07 -6.52 16.47
C SER A 660 37.22 -5.90 17.26
N VAL A 661 36.93 -4.76 17.88
CA VAL A 661 37.80 -4.09 18.84
C VAL A 661 37.02 -3.84 20.13
N ALA A 662 37.53 -4.40 21.23
CA ALA A 662 37.02 -4.16 22.57
C ALA A 662 37.97 -3.20 23.28
N MET A 663 37.43 -2.11 23.82
CA MET A 663 38.18 -1.07 24.52
C MET A 663 37.59 -0.94 25.92
N ARG A 664 38.45 -0.95 26.94
CA ARG A 664 38.03 -0.87 28.34
C ARG A 664 38.84 0.20 29.08
N LEU A 665 38.16 1.14 29.74
CA LEU A 665 38.75 2.13 30.66
C LEU A 665 38.18 1.90 32.07
N PRO A 666 38.88 1.16 32.93
CA PRO A 666 38.42 0.86 34.28
C PRO A 666 38.19 2.14 35.10
N GLY A 667 37.06 2.22 35.82
CA GLY A 667 36.79 3.29 36.79
C GLY A 667 36.22 4.60 36.23
N SER A 668 35.81 4.64 34.95
CA SER A 668 35.22 5.82 34.31
C SER A 668 33.90 5.49 33.59
N THR A 669 33.04 6.49 33.35
CA THR A 669 31.90 6.39 32.43
C THR A 669 32.36 6.55 30.98
N PHE A 670 33.21 5.62 30.53
CA PHE A 670 33.89 5.62 29.23
C PHE A 670 32.93 5.67 28.04
N SER A 671 31.81 4.95 28.14
CA SER A 671 30.88 4.79 27.03
C SER A 671 30.31 6.11 26.51
N ASN A 672 29.96 7.06 27.39
CA ASN A 672 29.34 8.32 26.99
C ASN A 672 30.30 9.23 26.21
N ALA A 673 31.59 9.19 26.55
CA ALA A 673 32.60 10.03 25.91
C ALA A 673 32.86 9.63 24.44
N LEU A 674 32.66 8.36 24.09
CA LEU A 674 32.71 7.88 22.70
C LEU A 674 31.44 8.19 21.90
N GLY A 675 30.40 8.81 22.49
CA GLY A 675 29.13 9.13 21.84
C GLY A 675 29.26 9.73 20.44
N PRO A 676 29.99 10.85 20.26
CA PRO A 676 30.14 11.50 18.95
C PRO A 676 30.81 10.62 17.88
N ILE A 677 31.74 9.74 18.28
CA ILE A 677 32.43 8.80 17.39
C ILE A 677 31.48 7.70 16.96
N VAL A 678 30.68 7.17 17.89
CA VAL A 678 29.63 6.20 17.59
C VAL A 678 28.62 6.80 16.60
N ASP A 679 28.15 8.03 16.85
CA ASP A 679 27.21 8.71 15.96
C ASP A 679 27.77 8.85 14.53
N ALA A 680 29.06 9.21 14.40
CA ALA A 680 29.74 9.36 13.11
C ALA A 680 29.89 8.02 12.38
N VAL A 681 30.34 6.98 13.09
CA VAL A 681 30.49 5.64 12.50
C VAL A 681 29.13 5.08 12.10
N ASP A 682 28.11 5.16 12.95
CA ASP A 682 26.77 4.64 12.64
C ASP A 682 26.14 5.37 11.45
N SER A 683 26.34 6.69 11.35
CA SER A 683 25.79 7.49 10.26
C SER A 683 26.47 7.22 8.92
N ILE A 684 27.80 7.03 8.89
CA ILE A 684 28.58 6.95 7.65
C ILE A 684 28.87 5.51 7.21
N VAL A 685 29.18 4.64 8.18
CA VAL A 685 29.53 3.24 7.95
C VAL A 685 28.25 2.39 7.89
N GLY A 686 27.38 2.54 8.89
CA GLY A 686 26.05 1.93 8.95
C GLY A 686 25.99 0.39 9.04
N THR A 687 27.12 -0.31 9.10
CA THR A 687 27.22 -1.78 9.15
C THR A 687 27.81 -2.32 10.45
N GLY A 688 28.28 -1.45 11.35
CA GLY A 688 28.87 -1.86 12.63
C GLY A 688 27.81 -2.17 13.71
N SER A 689 28.17 -3.04 14.64
CA SER A 689 27.39 -3.29 15.86
C SER A 689 28.19 -2.88 17.09
N TRP A 690 27.52 -2.21 18.02
CA TRP A 690 28.13 -1.71 19.26
C TRP A 690 27.57 -2.44 20.47
N ALA A 691 28.44 -2.97 21.32
CA ALA A 691 28.09 -3.38 22.68
C ALA A 691 28.70 -2.39 23.68
N ARG A 692 27.87 -1.84 24.57
CA ARG A 692 28.28 -0.76 25.48
C ARG A 692 27.97 -1.12 26.93
N MET A 693 28.99 -1.09 27.77
CA MET A 693 28.92 -1.13 29.23
C MET A 693 29.52 0.17 29.79
N ALA A 694 29.42 0.41 31.09
CA ALA A 694 29.89 1.68 31.69
C ALA A 694 31.38 1.96 31.40
N ASP A 695 32.23 0.92 31.50
CA ASP A 695 33.68 0.97 31.36
C ASP A 695 34.21 0.27 30.10
N MET A 696 33.35 -0.33 29.27
CA MET A 696 33.74 -1.08 28.07
C MET A 696 32.88 -0.73 26.86
N VAL A 697 33.52 -0.58 25.71
CA VAL A 697 32.87 -0.45 24.41
C VAL A 697 33.46 -1.46 23.44
N VAL A 698 32.61 -2.22 22.77
CA VAL A 698 32.99 -3.17 21.72
C VAL A 698 32.34 -2.74 20.42
N LEU A 699 33.15 -2.57 19.39
CA LEU A 699 32.70 -2.41 18.01
C LEU A 699 32.99 -3.69 17.24
N THR A 700 31.99 -4.22 16.55
CA THR A 700 32.14 -5.34 15.61
C THR A 700 31.69 -4.91 14.22
N ILE A 701 32.60 -4.97 13.24
CA ILE A 701 32.33 -4.76 11.82
C ILE A 701 32.24 -6.14 11.15
N PRO A 702 31.12 -6.47 10.49
CA PRO A 702 30.95 -7.77 9.84
C PRO A 702 31.99 -7.95 8.72
N SER A 703 32.53 -9.17 8.59
CA SER A 703 33.41 -9.55 7.49
C SER A 703 32.68 -10.45 6.52
N ALA A 704 32.90 -10.26 5.22
CA ALA A 704 32.33 -11.15 4.22
C ALA A 704 33.08 -12.49 4.18
N PRO A 705 32.38 -13.63 3.99
CA PRO A 705 33.02 -14.94 3.93
C PRO A 705 33.91 -15.06 2.68
N PRO A 706 35.08 -15.76 2.77
CA PRO A 706 35.90 -16.03 1.61
C PRO A 706 35.13 -16.91 0.61
N THR A 707 35.13 -16.51 -0.66
CA THR A 707 34.30 -17.15 -1.69
C THR A 707 34.96 -17.05 -3.06
N THR A 708 34.72 -18.06 -3.90
CA THR A 708 35.08 -18.07 -5.32
C THR A 708 33.86 -17.85 -6.22
N ASP A 709 32.67 -17.67 -5.65
CA ASP A 709 31.44 -17.41 -6.40
C ASP A 709 31.46 -15.99 -6.98
N PRO A 710 31.32 -15.83 -8.31
CA PRO A 710 31.50 -14.54 -8.96
C PRO A 710 30.42 -13.51 -8.58
N LEU A 711 29.20 -13.93 -8.23
CA LEU A 711 28.13 -13.02 -7.82
C LEU A 711 28.33 -12.54 -6.39
N VAL A 712 28.83 -13.42 -5.51
CA VAL A 712 29.18 -13.03 -4.15
C VAL A 712 30.36 -12.06 -4.17
N GLN A 713 31.40 -12.38 -4.95
CA GLN A 713 32.60 -11.54 -5.09
C GLN A 713 32.27 -10.13 -5.60
N CYS A 714 31.44 -9.99 -6.63
CA CYS A 714 31.15 -8.67 -7.18
C CYS A 714 30.37 -7.77 -6.21
N GLY A 715 29.49 -8.34 -5.39
CA GLY A 715 28.79 -7.61 -4.32
C GLY A 715 29.74 -7.10 -3.25
N ILE A 716 30.63 -7.97 -2.74
CA ILE A 716 31.61 -7.60 -1.71
C ILE A 716 32.59 -6.54 -2.23
N GLU A 717 33.06 -6.69 -3.47
CA GLU A 717 33.97 -5.73 -4.10
C GLU A 717 33.31 -4.37 -4.34
N ALA A 718 32.02 -4.34 -4.71
CA ALA A 718 31.26 -3.10 -4.84
C ALA A 718 31.17 -2.33 -3.51
N VAL A 719 31.01 -3.02 -2.37
CA VAL A 719 31.03 -2.39 -1.04
C VAL A 719 32.39 -1.76 -0.74
N ARG A 720 33.49 -2.44 -1.09
CA ARG A 720 34.85 -1.90 -0.96
C ARG A 720 35.06 -0.67 -1.85
N ARG A 721 34.65 -0.73 -3.12
CA ARG A 721 34.78 0.40 -4.07
C ARG A 721 33.90 1.60 -3.73
N ALA A 722 32.81 1.40 -2.99
CA ALA A 722 32.04 2.51 -2.46
C ALA A 722 32.84 3.37 -1.48
N TRP A 723 33.89 2.82 -0.83
CA TRP A 723 34.80 3.58 0.05
C TRP A 723 35.89 4.32 -0.73
N GLN A 724 36.19 3.84 -1.93
CA GLN A 724 37.18 4.41 -2.84
C GLN A 724 36.56 5.43 -3.80
N ASP A 725 35.33 5.91 -3.51
CA ASP A 725 34.68 6.93 -4.33
C ASP A 725 35.50 8.23 -4.31
N PRO A 726 36.02 8.71 -5.46
CA PRO A 726 36.83 9.93 -5.50
C PRO A 726 36.13 11.17 -4.92
N TRP A 727 34.79 11.21 -4.94
CA TRP A 727 34.02 12.29 -4.35
C TRP A 727 34.22 12.39 -2.83
N LEU A 728 34.48 11.28 -2.12
CA LEU A 728 34.76 11.31 -0.68
C LEU A 728 36.08 12.04 -0.38
N ASN A 729 37.07 11.91 -1.27
CA ASN A 729 38.32 12.67 -1.16
C ASN A 729 38.09 14.17 -1.38
N GLU A 730 37.25 14.55 -2.36
CA GLU A 730 36.88 15.95 -2.59
C GLU A 730 36.20 16.57 -1.36
N VAL A 731 35.28 15.83 -0.72
CA VAL A 731 34.61 16.28 0.52
C VAL A 731 35.59 16.39 1.68
N ARG A 732 36.46 15.38 1.88
CA ARG A 732 37.53 15.40 2.89
C ARG A 732 38.43 16.62 2.72
N ASP A 733 38.86 16.91 1.50
CA ASP A 733 39.72 18.06 1.22
C ASP A 733 39.00 19.38 1.53
N GLY A 734 37.70 19.48 1.23
CA GLY A 734 36.88 20.63 1.60
C GLY A 734 36.62 20.77 3.10
N LEU A 735 36.46 19.66 3.83
CA LEU A 735 36.40 19.67 5.29
C LEU A 735 37.72 20.15 5.88
N ASN A 736 38.85 19.67 5.36
CA ASN A 736 40.19 20.11 5.78
C ASN A 736 40.41 21.62 5.55
N GLU A 737 39.97 22.17 4.42
CA GLU A 737 40.01 23.61 4.16
C GLU A 737 39.19 24.41 5.18
N LEU A 738 37.97 23.93 5.50
CA LEU A 738 37.10 24.58 6.48
C LEU A 738 37.70 24.52 7.90
N LEU A 739 38.23 23.36 8.32
CA LEU A 739 38.84 23.18 9.64
C LEU A 739 40.11 24.03 9.81
N ARG A 740 40.95 24.13 8.77
CA ARG A 740 42.12 25.04 8.81
C ARG A 740 41.73 26.51 8.91
N ALA A 741 40.61 26.92 8.32
CA ALA A 741 40.11 28.29 8.46
C ALA A 741 39.66 28.60 9.90
N LEU A 742 39.24 27.57 10.65
CA LEU A 742 38.89 27.67 12.07
C LEU A 742 40.13 27.78 12.97
N ASP A 743 41.16 26.98 12.70
CA ASP A 743 42.39 26.92 13.53
C ASP A 743 43.24 28.19 13.53
N GLY A 744 42.98 29.14 12.62
CA GLY A 744 43.70 30.44 12.56
C GLY A 744 43.43 31.40 13.73
N ALA A 745 42.72 30.97 14.78
CA ALA A 745 42.43 31.77 15.98
C ALA A 745 43.50 31.52 17.05
N ASP A 746 44.49 32.41 17.14
CA ASP A 746 45.59 32.32 18.12
C ASP A 746 45.17 32.58 19.58
N ASP A 747 43.88 32.80 19.88
CA ASP A 747 43.37 32.93 21.24
C ASP A 747 41.84 32.70 21.28
N GLN A 748 41.38 31.68 22.03
CA GLN A 748 39.96 31.30 22.19
C GLN A 748 39.11 32.38 22.89
N THR A 749 39.69 33.55 23.18
CA THR A 749 39.06 34.64 23.94
C THR A 749 38.77 35.90 23.12
N THR A 750 39.13 35.94 21.83
CA THR A 750 38.94 37.12 20.97
C THR A 750 38.05 36.86 19.75
N ARG A 751 37.15 37.81 19.48
CA ARG A 751 36.31 37.88 18.26
C ARG A 751 37.18 37.64 17.01
N PRO A 752 36.82 36.69 16.12
CA PRO A 752 37.62 36.38 14.94
C PRO A 752 37.72 37.61 14.03
N PRO A 753 38.91 37.92 13.47
CA PRO A 753 39.07 39.03 12.53
C PRO A 753 38.15 38.88 11.32
N ALA A 754 37.73 40.00 10.71
CA ALA A 754 36.87 39.99 9.52
C ALA A 754 37.44 39.14 8.36
N ALA A 755 38.76 39.08 8.21
CA ALA A 755 39.43 38.24 7.22
C ALA A 755 39.24 36.74 7.49
N GLN A 756 39.26 36.32 8.76
CA GLN A 756 39.03 34.93 9.16
C GLN A 756 37.56 34.53 8.97
N LEU A 757 36.62 35.41 9.36
CA LEU A 757 35.18 35.21 9.09
C LEU A 757 34.92 35.03 7.58
N ALA A 758 35.54 35.87 6.75
CA ALA A 758 35.44 35.74 5.30
C ALA A 758 36.02 34.42 4.78
N ALA A 759 37.15 33.95 5.34
CA ALA A 759 37.75 32.67 4.97
C ALA A 759 36.86 31.47 5.34
N ILE A 760 36.24 31.49 6.53
CA ILE A 760 35.30 30.45 6.99
C ILE A 760 34.09 30.37 6.05
N VAL A 761 33.47 31.52 5.74
CA VAL A 761 32.32 31.57 4.82
C VAL A 761 32.69 31.06 3.42
N ALA A 762 33.87 31.44 2.92
CA ALA A 762 34.34 30.99 1.62
C ALA A 762 34.59 29.47 1.59
N ALA A 763 35.20 28.91 2.65
CA ALA A 763 35.44 27.47 2.78
C ALA A 763 34.12 26.68 2.94
N GLU A 764 33.16 27.17 3.73
CA GLU A 764 31.83 26.56 3.87
C GLU A 764 31.11 26.55 2.51
N GLN A 765 31.14 27.65 1.76
CA GLN A 765 30.53 27.73 0.43
C GLN A 765 31.20 26.77 -0.57
N ALA A 766 32.53 26.69 -0.58
CA ALA A 766 33.27 25.76 -1.43
C ALA A 766 32.93 24.29 -1.10
N LEU A 767 32.80 23.96 0.20
CA LEU A 767 32.36 22.64 0.63
C LEU A 767 30.91 22.35 0.18
N LEU A 768 29.98 23.30 0.34
CA LEU A 768 28.61 23.16 -0.16
C LEU A 768 28.54 22.96 -1.67
N ASP A 769 29.41 23.61 -2.44
CA ASP A 769 29.46 23.45 -3.89
C ASP A 769 29.99 22.06 -4.29
N ARG A 770 30.99 21.52 -3.59
CA ARG A 770 31.45 20.12 -3.73
C ARG A 770 30.34 19.11 -3.38
N LEU A 771 29.46 19.43 -2.43
CA LEU A 771 28.29 18.60 -2.09
C LEU A 771 27.15 18.67 -3.13
N ARG A 772 27.13 19.70 -3.99
CA ARG A 772 26.09 19.95 -5.02
C ARG A 772 26.48 19.49 -6.42
N LEU A 773 27.75 19.63 -6.79
CA LEU A 773 28.28 19.30 -8.10
C LEU A 773 28.30 17.76 -8.30
N ARG A 774 27.17 17.16 -8.72
CA ARG A 774 27.13 16.01 -9.68
C ARG A 774 25.76 15.35 -9.95
N ASP A 775 24.64 15.93 -9.55
CA ASP A 775 23.32 15.41 -10.00
C ASP A 775 23.09 15.51 -11.53
N SER A 776 24.00 16.17 -12.28
CA SER A 776 23.80 16.56 -13.69
C SER A 776 24.76 15.97 -14.74
N GLN A 777 25.71 15.08 -14.39
CA GLN A 777 26.56 14.40 -15.39
C GLN A 777 26.11 12.98 -15.71
N THR A 778 24.89 12.84 -16.26
CA THR A 778 24.46 11.66 -17.04
C THR A 778 23.82 12.10 -18.37
N GLY A 779 24.46 13.06 -19.03
CA GLY A 779 24.07 13.56 -20.35
C GLY A 779 25.15 13.28 -21.40
N THR A 780 24.75 12.53 -22.43
CA THR A 780 25.43 12.35 -23.73
C THR A 780 26.76 11.59 -23.75
N SER A 781 26.67 10.27 -23.67
CA SER A 781 27.54 9.36 -24.43
C SER A 781 26.63 8.31 -25.08
N THR A 782 26.37 8.49 -26.37
CA THR A 782 25.63 7.56 -27.20
C THR A 782 26.52 6.34 -27.44
N ILE A 783 26.46 5.34 -26.56
CA ILE A 783 26.96 3.99 -26.85
C ILE A 783 25.73 3.15 -27.15
N GLU A 784 25.59 2.82 -28.43
CA GLU A 784 24.54 1.95 -28.94
C GLU A 784 24.47 0.64 -28.14
N SER A 785 23.25 0.33 -27.72
CA SER A 785 22.85 -0.93 -27.15
C SER A 785 23.16 -2.08 -28.12
N GLN A 786 24.25 -2.79 -27.91
CA GLN A 786 24.47 -4.11 -28.49
C GLN A 786 24.34 -5.18 -27.40
N LEU A 787 23.09 -5.44 -27.01
CA LEU A 787 22.66 -6.77 -26.58
C LEU A 787 21.65 -7.24 -27.64
N PRO A 788 21.81 -8.44 -28.21
CA PRO A 788 20.99 -8.89 -29.32
C PRO A 788 19.54 -9.03 -28.87
N ARG A 789 18.67 -8.21 -29.46
CA ARG A 789 17.23 -8.47 -29.43
C ARG A 789 16.99 -9.74 -30.26
N GLY A 790 16.76 -10.84 -29.56
CA GLY A 790 16.15 -12.06 -30.12
C GLY A 790 17.03 -12.85 -31.07
N SER A 791 17.93 -13.68 -30.52
CA SER A 791 18.32 -14.94 -31.17
C SER A 791 18.97 -15.90 -30.16
N SER A 792 18.29 -17.03 -29.95
CA SER A 792 18.80 -18.32 -29.47
C SER A 792 19.91 -18.32 -28.40
N LEU A 793 19.51 -18.21 -27.13
CA LEU A 793 20.17 -18.96 -26.05
C LEU A 793 19.38 -20.27 -25.86
N SER A 794 19.57 -21.18 -26.81
CA SER A 794 19.16 -22.57 -26.73
C SER A 794 20.41 -23.42 -26.79
N THR A 795 21.05 -23.56 -25.62
CA THR A 795 21.80 -24.71 -25.10
C THR A 795 22.04 -24.46 -23.63
#